data_AF-A0A0X3NLR2-F1
#
_entry.id   AF-A0A0X3NLR2-F1
#
_cell.length_a   1.000
_cell.length_b   1.000
_cell.length_c   1.000
_cell.angle_alpha   90.00
_cell.angle_beta   90.00
_cell.angle_gamma   90.00
#
_symmetry.space_group_name_H-M   'P 1'
#
loop_
_entity.id
_entity.type
_entity.pdbx_description
1 polymer ?
#
loop_
_entity_poly.entity_id
_entity_poly.type
_entity_poly.pdbx_seq_one_letter_code
_entity_poly.pdbx_strand_id
1 'polypeptide(L)'
;MGQDGSFLSSQDCLTCNNLTVPTSGGNNICSTCSTTIRMLRASSLTESCTCPNNLINGVCFPGILPGGTNSGTSAASTSSVVPPDLPTLYQIYPVGDTSTSSATTSAYFSSQAMAAVAFCSASYGNLTACQLLANLCTLQLQRLVNQNVRSGSACAEFINLESQRTSSRPGFASWAANMPWLYYGSQQASLVLADTSLTATYASGSTLNLYLGTYSLSGQFQGFQNASATNQLQLCKDTLAVMQAAFRFGTTYLQECELNADDLFDSDKYPLNFYDPYIFFYDETDGGIPKLLPVPVLNTALLDSTNTLVNTQTSNTNWQLTRRFFLVDNVAGKTSLTDQVPTVVRYAQSIQLTITPQGTTQAGLIYPPLLTITYADLKASKYYGTGASVKVSFSVAYKQTSSTSSQFTENLRIAMGVLSAVGFCYAVLRTWFWARRAGVLSLDAVLVFKLLAYSASAFANAFFITIFGIAFYQLVMYKNQGIFMLTLPSDDTFLLSYLASATVLKFIDLVHIFAMQCTVDIYLIDWERPSQPSAAAQSTTSYFYPPKEHLEKGDLLSGRLPDVEIQKPTNTPVSNGVSGTGVPIWRTVLVANEWNEIQACRKTYPTFTIFVAMLILGVIGIENIASRDPFVSLSTNPLRYNSPSNPVFRLALIIVVFGFLGFFEIAFRVLVWERFFTDDLRNFADLCSVVNISVFVLAQRNFGYYIHGHSPAGRADVNLPGIVSILSSVQCDAIPRRGISPESDDHTYLMALPSGLYSSLERLLAPARNTSGAMNMSSFLSHETGQAVNRFLIGFISRVSFSAF
;
A
#
# COMPACT_ATOMS: atom_id res chain seq x y z
N MET A 1 28.49 -80.32 28.60
CA MET A 1 29.77 -80.19 29.32
C MET A 1 29.53 -79.34 30.57
N GLY A 2 30.25 -79.56 31.66
CA GLY A 2 30.26 -78.66 32.82
C GLY A 2 30.86 -77.29 32.46
N GLN A 3 30.72 -76.29 33.33
CA GLN A 3 31.29 -74.96 33.12
C GLN A 3 32.83 -74.95 33.01
N ASP A 4 33.47 -76.05 33.41
CA ASP A 4 34.91 -76.33 33.32
C ASP A 4 35.31 -77.12 32.05
N GLY A 5 34.37 -77.39 31.15
CA GLY A 5 34.61 -78.12 29.89
C GLY A 5 34.59 -79.66 30.01
N SER A 6 34.27 -80.21 31.18
CA SER A 6 34.15 -81.67 31.39
C SER A 6 32.88 -82.25 30.74
N PHE A 7 32.90 -83.48 30.21
CA PHE A 7 31.68 -84.12 29.67
C PHE A 7 30.78 -84.63 30.81
N LEU A 8 29.52 -84.21 30.82
CA LEU A 8 28.52 -84.66 31.81
C LEU A 8 27.82 -85.93 31.32
N SER A 9 27.50 -86.82 32.26
CA SER A 9 26.81 -88.10 31.99
C SER A 9 25.31 -87.96 31.66
N SER A 10 24.73 -86.77 31.87
CA SER A 10 23.36 -86.41 31.49
C SER A 10 23.30 -84.93 31.08
N GLN A 11 22.30 -84.55 30.29
CA GLN A 11 22.02 -83.14 30.02
C GLN A 11 21.54 -82.49 31.32
N ASP A 12 22.21 -81.42 31.75
CA ASP A 12 21.89 -80.68 32.96
C ASP A 12 21.55 -79.23 32.57
N CYS A 13 20.39 -78.74 33.01
CA CYS A 13 19.92 -77.39 32.68
C CYS A 13 20.55 -76.38 33.62
N LEU A 14 21.57 -75.66 33.14
CA LEU A 14 22.18 -74.55 33.87
C LEU A 14 21.42 -73.25 33.58
N THR A 15 21.12 -72.48 34.63
CA THR A 15 20.56 -71.14 34.51
C THR A 15 21.64 -70.15 34.06
N CYS A 16 21.29 -69.29 33.11
CA CYS A 16 22.17 -68.19 32.70
C CYS A 16 22.37 -67.19 33.86
N ASN A 17 23.54 -66.54 33.94
CA ASN A 17 23.80 -65.47 34.91
C ASN A 17 22.80 -64.31 34.73
N ASN A 18 22.56 -63.52 35.79
CA ASN A 18 21.58 -62.41 35.82
C ASN A 18 21.73 -61.36 34.70
N LEU A 19 22.86 -61.34 33.98
CA LEU A 19 23.18 -60.42 32.87
C LEU A 19 23.12 -61.08 31.47
N THR A 20 22.64 -62.32 31.40
CA THR A 20 22.56 -63.13 30.17
C THR A 20 21.24 -63.90 30.06
N VAL A 21 20.71 -64.07 28.86
CA VAL A 21 19.49 -64.86 28.57
C VAL A 21 19.73 -65.93 27.50
N PRO A 22 18.99 -67.05 27.54
CA PRO A 22 19.11 -68.11 26.54
C PRO A 22 18.72 -67.58 25.15
N THR A 23 19.53 -67.87 24.12
CA THR A 23 19.19 -67.52 22.73
C THR A 23 17.95 -68.30 22.25
N SER A 24 16.97 -67.61 21.67
CA SER A 24 15.69 -68.17 21.20
C SER A 24 15.79 -69.12 20.00
N GLY A 25 16.98 -69.31 19.41
CA GLY A 25 17.23 -70.21 18.31
C GLY A 25 18.08 -71.41 18.71
N GLY A 26 17.48 -72.40 19.38
CA GLY A 26 17.91 -73.82 19.45
C GLY A 26 19.28 -74.17 20.07
N ASN A 27 20.20 -73.21 20.23
CA ASN A 27 21.60 -73.51 20.58
C ASN A 27 21.89 -73.45 22.09
N ASN A 28 20.92 -73.12 22.95
CA ASN A 28 21.05 -73.11 24.42
C ASN A 28 22.31 -72.35 24.93
N ILE A 29 22.71 -71.29 24.23
CA ILE A 29 23.83 -70.42 24.63
C ILE A 29 23.26 -69.22 25.40
N CYS A 30 23.91 -68.87 26.52
CA CYS A 30 23.60 -67.64 27.25
C CYS A 30 24.21 -66.44 26.52
N SER A 31 23.36 -65.57 25.96
CA SER A 31 23.76 -64.32 25.31
C SER A 31 23.60 -63.13 26.25
N THR A 32 24.50 -62.15 26.18
CA THR A 32 24.36 -60.90 26.96
C THR A 32 23.09 -60.17 26.56
N CYS A 33 22.33 -59.72 27.55
CA CYS A 33 21.02 -59.11 27.31
C CYS A 33 21.17 -57.81 26.51
N SER A 34 20.25 -57.59 25.56
CA SER A 34 20.22 -56.35 24.81
C SER A 34 20.05 -55.17 25.77
N THR A 35 20.63 -54.02 25.42
CA THR A 35 20.53 -52.79 26.21
C THR A 35 19.09 -52.37 26.51
N THR A 36 18.12 -52.82 25.70
CA THR A 36 16.68 -52.55 25.86
C THR A 36 16.05 -53.28 27.05
N ILE A 37 16.59 -54.44 27.46
CA ILE A 37 16.08 -55.23 28.59
C ILE A 37 16.77 -54.85 29.91
N ARG A 38 17.84 -54.05 29.88
CA ARG A 38 18.53 -53.60 31.10
C ARG A 38 17.64 -52.62 31.86
N MET A 39 17.21 -52.99 33.07
CA MET A 39 16.64 -52.03 34.01
C MET A 39 17.69 -50.96 34.34
N LEU A 40 17.49 -49.73 33.86
CA LEU A 40 18.34 -48.60 34.23
C LEU A 40 18.05 -48.23 35.69
N ARG A 41 19.13 -48.10 36.48
CA ARG A 41 19.09 -47.88 37.93
C ARG A 41 18.15 -46.72 38.32
N ALA A 42 17.06 -47.07 39.00
CA ALA A 42 16.53 -46.29 40.11
C ALA A 42 17.02 -46.95 41.40
N SER A 43 18.21 -46.54 41.85
CA SER A 43 18.84 -46.65 43.18
C SER A 43 18.65 -47.86 44.15
N SER A 44 17.94 -48.95 43.82
CA SER A 44 17.75 -50.06 44.79
C SER A 44 17.50 -51.46 44.20
N LEU A 45 17.54 -51.64 42.87
CA LEU A 45 17.32 -52.95 42.22
C LEU A 45 18.59 -53.49 41.56
N THR A 46 18.84 -54.79 41.72
CA THR A 46 19.90 -55.52 41.01
C THR A 46 19.59 -55.63 39.53
N GLU A 47 20.60 -55.40 38.68
CA GLU A 47 20.46 -55.55 37.22
C GLU A 47 19.99 -56.98 36.87
N SER A 48 18.87 -57.07 36.17
CA SER A 48 18.26 -58.33 35.72
C SER A 48 17.87 -58.23 34.26
N CYS A 49 17.97 -59.35 33.55
CA CYS A 49 17.50 -59.51 32.18
C CYS A 49 16.06 -59.99 32.05
N THR A 50 15.39 -60.24 33.16
CA THR A 50 13.96 -60.55 33.16
C THR A 50 13.22 -59.30 33.60
N CYS A 51 12.39 -58.76 32.70
CA CYS A 51 11.50 -57.68 33.09
C CYS A 51 10.42 -58.26 34.01
N PRO A 52 10.28 -57.75 35.26
CA PRO A 52 9.26 -58.26 36.17
C PRO A 52 7.82 -58.00 35.67
N ASN A 53 7.66 -57.08 34.71
CA ASN A 53 6.38 -56.69 34.11
C ASN A 53 6.48 -56.69 32.57
N ASN A 54 5.41 -56.27 31.88
CA ASN A 54 5.42 -56.12 30.42
C ASN A 54 6.39 -55.01 29.97
N LEU A 55 7.05 -55.23 28.84
CA LEU A 55 7.88 -54.22 28.18
C LEU A 55 6.98 -53.08 27.66
N ILE A 56 7.34 -51.84 27.98
CA ILE A 56 6.70 -50.65 27.44
C ILE A 56 7.66 -50.06 26.41
N ASN A 57 7.25 -50.05 25.14
CA ASN A 57 8.06 -49.54 24.03
C ASN A 57 9.45 -50.21 23.95
N GLY A 58 9.49 -51.51 24.26
CA GLY A 58 10.72 -52.31 24.28
C GLY A 58 11.60 -52.12 25.52
N VAL A 59 11.20 -51.27 26.47
CA VAL A 59 11.96 -50.97 27.69
C VAL A 59 11.25 -51.49 28.93
N CYS A 60 12.03 -52.01 29.88
CA CYS A 60 11.51 -52.46 31.17
C CYS A 60 11.58 -51.34 32.22
N PHE A 61 10.45 -50.97 32.80
CA PHE A 61 10.39 -50.04 33.92
C PHE A 61 10.18 -50.81 35.25
N PRO A 62 11.05 -50.64 36.25
CA PRO A 62 10.75 -51.08 37.60
C PRO A 62 9.53 -50.31 38.14
N GLY A 63 8.65 -50.98 38.88
CA GLY A 63 7.51 -50.35 39.54
C GLY A 63 7.97 -49.43 40.66
N ILE A 64 8.36 -48.19 40.33
CA ILE A 64 8.78 -47.19 41.32
C ILE A 64 7.54 -46.45 41.80
N LEU A 65 7.28 -46.53 43.11
CA LEU A 65 6.43 -45.57 43.83
C LEU A 65 7.31 -44.40 44.29
N PRO A 66 6.88 -43.14 44.18
CA PRO A 66 7.65 -42.00 44.67
C PRO A 66 7.69 -42.07 46.21
N GLY A 67 8.87 -42.38 46.77
CA GLY A 67 9.15 -42.26 48.21
C GLY A 67 8.94 -43.49 49.10
N GLY A 68 8.81 -44.71 48.57
CA GLY A 68 8.60 -45.93 49.39
C GLY A 68 9.73 -46.96 49.31
N THR A 69 10.26 -47.38 50.46
CA THR A 69 11.28 -48.46 50.62
C THR A 69 10.72 -49.89 50.60
N ASN A 70 9.65 -50.17 49.84
CA ASN A 70 9.03 -51.50 49.86
C ASN A 70 9.18 -52.24 48.53
N SER A 71 9.90 -53.36 48.60
CA SER A 71 10.01 -54.42 47.60
C SER A 71 8.70 -55.21 47.50
N GLY A 72 7.73 -54.69 46.77
CA GLY A 72 6.45 -55.35 46.51
C GLY A 72 6.13 -55.36 45.02
N THR A 73 5.90 -56.55 44.48
CA THR A 73 5.53 -56.85 43.09
C THR A 73 4.32 -56.05 42.62
N SER A 74 4.53 -55.09 41.71
CA SER A 74 3.75 -54.86 40.48
C SER A 74 4.09 -53.48 39.89
N ALA A 75 4.60 -53.43 38.65
CA ALA A 75 4.26 -52.33 37.76
C ALA A 75 3.12 -52.85 36.89
N ALA A 76 1.91 -52.81 37.45
CA ALA A 76 0.72 -52.75 36.61
C ALA A 76 0.72 -51.39 35.89
N SER A 77 -0.22 -51.19 34.98
CA SER A 77 -0.59 -49.91 34.33
C SER A 77 -0.94 -48.75 35.30
N THR A 78 -0.51 -48.84 36.57
CA THR A 78 -0.69 -47.92 37.69
C THR A 78 0.64 -47.42 38.30
N SER A 79 1.80 -47.72 37.69
CA SER A 79 3.05 -47.07 38.10
C SER A 79 2.95 -45.56 37.84
N SER A 80 3.19 -44.73 38.87
CA SER A 80 3.10 -43.26 38.81
C SER A 80 3.98 -42.58 37.75
N VAL A 81 4.88 -43.35 37.12
CA VAL A 81 5.90 -42.85 36.18
C VAL A 81 5.50 -43.11 34.71
N VAL A 82 4.67 -44.12 34.43
CA VAL A 82 4.25 -44.45 33.06
C VAL A 82 2.89 -43.81 32.79
N PRO A 83 2.72 -43.05 31.69
CA PRO A 83 1.43 -42.45 31.35
C PRO A 83 0.39 -43.52 30.97
N PRO A 84 -0.91 -43.24 31.08
CA PRO A 84 -1.94 -44.16 30.61
C PRO A 84 -1.83 -44.39 29.10
N ASP A 85 -2.07 -45.64 28.66
CA ASP A 85 -2.04 -46.02 27.25
C ASP A 85 -3.29 -45.48 26.53
N LEU A 86 -3.22 -44.23 26.09
CA LEU A 86 -4.32 -43.52 25.43
C LEU A 86 -4.01 -43.32 23.94
N PRO A 87 -4.99 -43.56 23.03
CA PRO A 87 -4.79 -43.35 21.59
C PRO A 87 -4.32 -41.94 21.23
N THR A 88 -4.76 -40.93 21.98
CA THR A 88 -4.42 -39.51 21.83
C THR A 88 -2.92 -39.23 22.03
N LEU A 89 -2.18 -40.13 22.70
CA LEU A 89 -0.74 -40.04 22.87
C LEU A 89 0.02 -40.39 21.59
N TYR A 90 -0.55 -41.22 20.71
CA TYR A 90 0.09 -41.67 19.47
C TYR A 90 -0.52 -41.11 18.20
N GLN A 91 -1.61 -40.38 18.33
CA GLN A 91 -2.32 -39.79 17.21
C GLN A 91 -1.72 -38.44 16.80
N ILE A 92 -1.58 -38.25 15.50
CA ILE A 92 -1.42 -36.94 14.89
C ILE A 92 -2.75 -36.51 14.27
N TYR A 93 -3.10 -35.24 14.45
CA TYR A 93 -4.32 -34.64 13.92
C TYR A 93 -3.97 -33.78 12.71
N PRO A 94 -4.83 -33.71 11.69
CA PRO A 94 -4.60 -32.84 10.56
C PRO A 94 -4.50 -31.36 10.98
N VAL A 95 -3.70 -30.58 10.24
CA VAL A 95 -3.54 -29.15 10.46
C VAL A 95 -4.89 -28.44 10.40
N GLY A 96 -5.21 -27.67 11.45
CA GLY A 96 -6.44 -26.88 11.53
C GLY A 96 -7.72 -27.69 11.79
N ASP A 97 -7.64 -29.01 11.91
CA ASP A 97 -8.80 -29.84 12.25
C ASP A 97 -9.14 -29.70 13.74
N THR A 98 -10.30 -29.14 14.05
CA THR A 98 -10.80 -29.03 15.41
C THR A 98 -11.44 -30.34 15.89
N SER A 99 -11.79 -31.24 14.97
CA SER A 99 -12.37 -32.55 15.25
C SER A 99 -11.27 -33.61 15.48
N THR A 100 -11.60 -34.65 16.25
CA THR A 100 -10.69 -35.78 16.54
C THR A 100 -10.88 -36.97 15.59
N SER A 101 -11.78 -36.87 14.61
CA SER A 101 -12.21 -37.99 13.76
C SER A 101 -11.24 -38.32 12.62
N SER A 102 -10.39 -37.39 12.20
CA SER A 102 -9.44 -37.57 11.09
C SER A 102 -8.01 -37.93 11.54
N ALA A 103 -7.86 -38.41 12.78
CA ALA A 103 -6.56 -38.68 13.39
C ALA A 103 -5.85 -39.88 12.73
N THR A 104 -4.54 -39.78 12.58
CA THR A 104 -3.68 -40.89 12.11
C THR A 104 -2.83 -41.38 13.26
N THR A 105 -2.88 -42.69 13.55
CA THR A 105 -2.02 -43.32 14.57
C THR A 105 -0.60 -43.48 14.02
N SER A 106 0.37 -42.87 14.69
CA SER A 106 1.77 -42.90 14.30
C SER A 106 2.49 -44.09 14.90
N ALA A 107 3.12 -44.93 14.06
CA ALA A 107 3.97 -46.02 14.52
C ALA A 107 5.19 -45.53 15.31
N TYR A 108 5.74 -44.38 14.91
CA TYR A 108 6.87 -43.77 15.61
C TYR A 108 6.48 -43.39 17.04
N PHE A 109 5.35 -42.71 17.22
CA PHE A 109 4.86 -42.37 18.56
C PHE A 109 4.56 -43.61 19.38
N SER A 110 3.87 -44.62 18.82
CA SER A 110 3.61 -45.88 19.52
C SER A 110 4.90 -46.55 19.99
N SER A 111 6.00 -46.42 19.25
CA SER A 111 7.29 -46.99 19.63
C SER A 111 8.11 -46.16 20.63
N GLN A 112 7.84 -44.84 20.82
CA GLN A 112 8.71 -43.97 21.64
C GLN A 112 7.99 -43.19 22.75
N ALA A 113 6.72 -42.83 22.60
CA ALA A 113 6.06 -41.82 23.43
C ALA A 113 5.97 -42.19 24.91
N MET A 114 5.49 -43.39 25.26
CA MET A 114 5.38 -43.80 26.67
C MET A 114 6.72 -43.87 27.38
N ALA A 115 7.74 -44.42 26.70
CA ALA A 115 9.09 -44.48 27.25
C ALA A 115 9.70 -43.08 27.43
N ALA A 116 9.46 -42.16 26.49
CA ALA A 116 9.92 -40.79 26.58
C ALA A 116 9.32 -40.06 27.80
N VAL A 117 8.02 -40.21 28.04
CA VAL A 117 7.34 -39.65 29.24
C VAL A 117 7.92 -40.26 30.52
N ALA A 118 8.03 -41.59 30.57
CA ALA A 118 8.52 -42.29 31.77
C ALA A 118 9.96 -41.88 32.13
N PHE A 119 10.88 -41.84 31.17
CA PHE A 119 12.25 -41.40 31.43
C PHE A 119 12.38 -39.90 31.67
N CYS A 120 11.45 -39.09 31.15
CA CYS A 120 11.38 -37.67 31.46
C CYS A 120 10.75 -37.40 32.83
N SER A 121 10.10 -38.36 33.49
CA SER A 121 9.53 -38.13 34.82
C SER A 121 10.57 -37.65 35.84
N ALA A 122 10.11 -37.04 36.94
CA ALA A 122 10.97 -36.60 38.02
C ALA A 122 11.80 -37.75 38.64
N SER A 123 11.35 -39.00 38.52
CA SER A 123 12.03 -40.18 39.05
C SER A 123 13.33 -40.53 38.31
N TYR A 124 13.40 -40.28 37.00
CA TYR A 124 14.57 -40.60 36.18
C TYR A 124 15.34 -39.36 35.72
N GLY A 125 14.66 -38.23 35.51
CA GLY A 125 15.28 -36.94 35.22
C GLY A 125 16.14 -36.91 33.95
N ASN A 126 15.87 -37.77 32.96
CA ASN A 126 16.68 -37.85 31.75
C ASN A 126 16.35 -36.70 30.79
N LEU A 127 17.32 -35.78 30.59
CA LEU A 127 17.14 -34.61 29.75
C LEU A 127 16.88 -34.98 28.27
N THR A 128 17.59 -35.96 27.71
CA THR A 128 17.37 -36.40 26.33
C THR A 128 15.97 -36.97 26.13
N ALA A 129 15.45 -37.73 27.11
CA ALA A 129 14.07 -38.21 27.07
C ALA A 129 13.05 -37.06 27.13
N CYS A 130 13.32 -36.02 27.92
CA CYS A 130 12.49 -34.81 27.94
C CYS A 130 12.58 -34.01 26.62
N GLN A 131 13.74 -33.99 25.96
CA GLN A 131 13.90 -33.40 24.63
C GLN A 131 13.13 -34.19 23.57
N LEU A 132 13.14 -35.52 23.65
CA LEU A 132 12.31 -36.39 22.81
C LEU A 132 10.82 -36.13 23.04
N LEU A 133 10.37 -36.00 24.30
CA LEU A 133 8.99 -35.65 24.61
C LEU A 133 8.60 -34.27 24.04
N ALA A 134 9.49 -33.29 24.11
CA ALA A 134 9.28 -31.98 23.48
C ALA A 134 9.18 -32.06 21.95
N ASN A 135 10.00 -32.91 21.31
CA ASN A 135 9.91 -33.18 19.87
C ASN A 135 8.56 -33.80 19.49
N LEU A 136 8.11 -34.82 20.24
CA LEU A 136 6.80 -35.46 20.05
C LEU A 136 5.65 -34.45 20.20
N CYS A 137 5.71 -33.59 21.21
CA CYS A 137 4.74 -32.50 21.36
C CYS A 137 4.77 -31.53 20.17
N THR A 138 5.96 -31.19 19.66
CA THR A 138 6.10 -30.34 18.47
C THR A 138 5.49 -30.99 17.23
N LEU A 139 5.69 -32.30 17.03
CA LEU A 139 5.07 -33.07 15.94
C LEU A 139 3.53 -33.14 16.05
N GLN A 140 2.99 -33.09 17.27
CA GLN A 140 1.55 -32.88 17.51
C GLN A 140 1.11 -31.41 17.35
N LEU A 141 1.93 -30.56 16.72
CA LEU A 141 1.68 -29.13 16.52
C LEU A 141 1.42 -28.35 17.80
N GLN A 142 2.02 -28.81 18.91
CA GLN A 142 1.85 -28.20 20.23
C GLN A 142 0.39 -28.17 20.71
N ARG A 143 -0.45 -29.04 20.16
CA ARG A 143 -1.88 -29.14 20.47
C ARG A 143 -2.11 -29.68 21.88
N LEU A 144 -2.99 -29.01 22.61
CA LEU A 144 -3.59 -29.52 23.85
C LEU A 144 -4.92 -30.18 23.50
N VAL A 145 -5.03 -31.50 23.73
CA VAL A 145 -6.28 -32.23 23.50
C VAL A 145 -7.10 -32.14 24.77
N ASN A 146 -8.24 -31.46 24.71
CA ASN A 146 -9.21 -31.45 25.80
C ASN A 146 -10.05 -32.72 25.75
N GLN A 147 -9.66 -33.69 26.56
CA GLN A 147 -10.59 -34.67 27.08
C GLN A 147 -10.65 -34.43 28.59
N ASN A 148 -11.79 -34.69 29.23
CA ASN A 148 -11.96 -34.67 30.70
C ASN A 148 -11.09 -35.72 31.43
N VAL A 149 -10.02 -36.18 30.79
CA VAL A 149 -9.03 -37.14 31.21
C VAL A 149 -7.74 -36.36 31.41
N ARG A 150 -7.18 -36.39 32.63
CA ARG A 150 -5.82 -35.89 32.85
C ARG A 150 -4.88 -36.60 31.87
N SER A 151 -4.09 -35.83 31.13
CA SER A 151 -2.93 -36.32 30.38
C SER A 151 -3.21 -37.23 29.17
N GLY A 152 -3.76 -36.66 28.09
CA GLY A 152 -4.09 -37.40 26.86
C GLY A 152 -3.06 -37.31 25.71
N SER A 153 -2.22 -36.27 25.64
CA SER A 153 -1.29 -36.05 24.51
C SER A 153 0.15 -35.86 24.98
N ALA A 154 1.13 -35.95 24.07
CA ALA A 154 2.53 -35.74 24.40
C ALA A 154 2.77 -34.33 24.99
N CYS A 155 2.03 -33.32 24.49
CA CYS A 155 2.07 -31.96 25.03
C CYS A 155 1.43 -31.82 26.41
N ALA A 156 0.32 -32.51 26.66
CA ALA A 156 -0.31 -32.50 27.98
C ALA A 156 0.62 -33.14 29.03
N GLU A 157 1.28 -34.24 28.69
CA GLU A 157 2.27 -34.88 29.57
C GLU A 157 3.51 -34.01 29.78
N PHE A 158 3.96 -33.30 28.74
CA PHE A 158 5.06 -32.35 28.86
C PHE A 158 4.75 -31.27 29.90
N ILE A 159 3.60 -30.60 29.80
CA ILE A 159 3.18 -29.54 30.74
C ILE A 159 2.95 -30.10 32.15
N ASN A 160 2.39 -31.30 32.26
CA ASN A 160 2.20 -31.97 33.54
C ASN A 160 3.55 -32.16 34.26
N LEU A 161 4.54 -32.74 33.57
CA LEU A 161 5.87 -32.96 34.14
C LEU A 161 6.61 -31.64 34.43
N GLU A 162 6.40 -30.61 33.60
CA GLU A 162 6.93 -29.27 33.83
C GLU A 162 6.40 -28.67 35.15
N SER A 163 5.09 -28.78 35.40
CA SER A 163 4.44 -28.25 36.60
C SER A 163 4.88 -28.91 37.92
N GLN A 164 5.44 -30.12 37.84
CA GLN A 164 5.95 -30.87 38.99
C GLN A 164 7.37 -30.46 39.41
N ARG A 165 8.03 -29.56 38.67
CA ARG A 165 9.43 -29.19 38.84
C ARG A 165 9.59 -27.73 39.21
N THR A 166 10.69 -27.42 39.88
CA THR A 166 11.07 -26.03 40.16
C THR A 166 11.63 -25.37 38.90
N SER A 167 11.33 -24.08 38.72
CA SER A 167 11.89 -23.28 37.64
C SER A 167 13.42 -23.16 37.79
N SER A 168 14.15 -23.41 36.71
CA SER A 168 15.62 -23.43 36.65
C SER A 168 16.25 -22.04 36.59
N ARG A 169 15.47 -21.00 36.21
CA ARG A 169 15.96 -19.62 36.10
C ARG A 169 14.92 -18.62 36.62
N PRO A 170 15.30 -17.72 37.56
CA PRO A 170 14.44 -16.61 37.98
C PRO A 170 14.00 -15.77 36.77
N GLY A 171 12.69 -15.51 36.65
CA GLY A 171 12.09 -14.78 35.52
C GLY A 171 11.57 -15.66 34.38
N PHE A 172 11.96 -16.94 34.30
CA PHE A 172 11.45 -17.91 33.32
C PHE A 172 10.78 -19.09 34.04
N ALA A 173 9.59 -18.85 34.58
CA ALA A 173 8.85 -19.85 35.38
C ALA A 173 8.59 -21.15 34.61
N SER A 174 8.44 -21.07 33.28
CA SER A 174 8.23 -22.21 32.38
C SER A 174 9.50 -22.95 31.94
N TRP A 175 10.66 -22.60 32.49
CA TRP A 175 11.89 -23.35 32.25
C TRP A 175 12.17 -24.27 33.43
N ALA A 176 11.51 -25.43 33.46
CA ALA A 176 11.69 -26.43 34.52
C ALA A 176 13.12 -27.02 34.54
N ALA A 177 13.63 -27.32 35.74
CA ALA A 177 14.92 -28.00 35.90
C ALA A 177 14.96 -29.35 35.17
N ASN A 178 16.09 -29.69 34.54
CA ASN A 178 16.29 -30.91 33.74
C ASN A 178 15.23 -31.15 32.63
N MET A 179 14.61 -30.08 32.10
CA MET A 179 13.65 -30.13 31.00
C MET A 179 13.96 -29.03 29.98
N PRO A 180 13.71 -29.23 28.67
CA PRO A 180 13.69 -28.11 27.74
C PRO A 180 12.57 -27.13 28.06
N TRP A 181 12.76 -25.88 27.62
CA TRP A 181 11.71 -24.87 27.67
C TRP A 181 10.99 -24.78 26.32
N LEU A 182 9.70 -25.13 26.29
CA LEU A 182 8.90 -25.22 25.06
C LEU A 182 7.84 -24.11 24.91
N TYR A 183 7.20 -23.70 26.01
CA TYR A 183 6.09 -22.74 26.04
C TYR A 183 6.42 -21.49 26.84
N TYR A 184 5.95 -20.32 26.40
CA TYR A 184 6.03 -19.07 27.19
C TYR A 184 4.90 -18.95 28.25
N GLY A 185 4.32 -20.08 28.69
CA GLY A 185 2.95 -20.23 29.22
C GLY A 185 2.56 -19.51 30.51
N SER A 186 3.46 -18.77 31.16
CA SER A 186 3.14 -17.92 32.33
C SER A 186 3.01 -16.43 31.98
N GLN A 187 3.42 -16.03 30.78
CA GLN A 187 3.47 -14.64 30.35
C GLN A 187 2.50 -14.41 29.19
N GLN A 188 1.80 -13.27 29.19
CA GLN A 188 1.02 -12.84 28.04
C GLN A 188 1.95 -12.65 26.84
N ALA A 189 1.53 -13.07 25.64
CA ALA A 189 2.37 -12.94 24.45
C ALA A 189 2.76 -11.49 24.17
N SER A 190 1.88 -10.54 24.50
CA SER A 190 2.14 -9.09 24.43
C SER A 190 3.36 -8.66 25.25
N LEU A 191 3.60 -9.26 26.43
CA LEU A 191 4.74 -8.94 27.29
C LEU A 191 6.04 -9.54 26.73
N VAL A 192 5.99 -10.76 26.21
CA VAL A 192 7.14 -11.42 25.57
C VAL A 192 7.59 -10.63 24.34
N LEU A 193 6.62 -10.17 23.53
CA LEU A 193 6.88 -9.37 22.33
C LEU A 193 7.25 -7.91 22.64
N ALA A 194 7.10 -7.47 23.89
CA ALA A 194 7.50 -6.14 24.36
C ALA A 194 8.76 -6.17 25.24
N ASP A 195 9.43 -7.32 25.34
CA ASP A 195 10.68 -7.45 26.09
C ASP A 195 11.77 -6.55 25.49
N THR A 196 12.49 -5.83 26.35
CA THR A 196 13.55 -4.88 26.00
C THR A 196 14.95 -5.43 26.30
N SER A 197 15.06 -6.72 26.64
CA SER A 197 16.32 -7.41 26.89
C SER A 197 17.29 -7.45 25.69
N LEU A 198 16.79 -7.18 24.47
CA LEU A 198 17.61 -7.02 23.27
C LEU A 198 18.15 -5.59 23.19
N THR A 199 19.41 -5.41 23.60
CA THR A 199 20.07 -4.10 23.68
C THR A 199 20.92 -3.75 22.46
N ALA A 200 21.06 -4.66 21.50
CA ALA A 200 21.84 -4.41 20.29
C ALA A 200 21.18 -3.40 19.35
N THR A 201 21.99 -2.50 18.81
CA THR A 201 21.56 -1.51 17.81
C THR A 201 21.80 -2.03 16.39
N TYR A 202 20.79 -1.92 15.55
CA TYR A 202 20.83 -2.37 14.16
C TYR A 202 20.78 -1.20 13.20
N ALA A 203 21.86 -1.03 12.44
CA ALA A 203 21.93 -0.10 11.32
C ALA A 203 21.29 -0.70 10.06
N SER A 204 20.79 0.18 9.18
CA SER A 204 20.27 -0.25 7.87
C SER A 204 21.34 -1.00 7.09
N GLY A 205 21.08 -2.28 6.78
CA GLY A 205 21.99 -3.13 6.00
C GLY A 205 22.95 -3.98 6.81
N SER A 206 22.92 -3.87 8.14
CA SER A 206 23.58 -4.82 9.04
C SER A 206 22.99 -6.23 8.91
N THR A 207 23.71 -7.25 9.38
CA THR A 207 23.22 -8.64 9.34
C THR A 207 22.50 -9.00 10.64
N LEU A 208 21.28 -9.52 10.53
CA LEU A 208 20.56 -10.12 11.63
C LEU A 208 21.04 -11.56 11.85
N ASN A 209 21.84 -11.76 12.89
CA ASN A 209 22.45 -13.05 13.21
C ASN A 209 21.45 -14.00 13.88
N LEU A 210 20.69 -14.72 13.06
CA LEU A 210 19.76 -15.75 13.52
C LEU A 210 20.45 -17.11 13.65
N TYR A 211 20.40 -17.69 14.84
CA TYR A 211 20.92 -19.01 15.16
C TYR A 211 19.78 -19.98 15.48
N LEU A 212 19.96 -21.24 15.11
CA LEU A 212 19.03 -22.32 15.43
C LEU A 212 19.74 -23.34 16.31
N GLY A 213 19.18 -23.63 17.48
CA GLY A 213 19.54 -24.82 18.23
C GLY A 213 18.88 -26.03 17.58
N THR A 214 19.69 -26.94 17.02
CA THR A 214 19.18 -28.10 16.29
C THR A 214 19.12 -29.34 17.17
N TYR A 215 18.02 -30.09 17.08
CA TYR A 215 17.83 -31.35 17.80
C TYR A 215 17.46 -32.47 16.83
N SER A 216 18.03 -33.65 17.06
CA SER A 216 17.68 -34.86 16.33
C SER A 216 16.28 -35.34 16.71
N LEU A 217 15.74 -36.25 15.89
CA LEU A 217 14.50 -36.97 16.20
C LEU A 217 14.53 -37.65 17.58
N SER A 218 15.67 -38.21 17.99
CA SER A 218 15.86 -38.88 19.30
C SER A 218 16.02 -37.92 20.50
N GLY A 219 15.96 -36.60 20.29
CA GLY A 219 16.13 -35.61 21.35
C GLY A 219 17.58 -35.26 21.69
N GLN A 220 18.55 -35.67 20.86
CA GLN A 220 19.96 -35.29 21.03
C GLN A 220 20.18 -33.87 20.49
N PHE A 221 20.88 -33.04 21.25
CA PHE A 221 21.26 -31.69 20.82
C PHE A 221 22.45 -31.77 19.86
N GLN A 222 22.29 -31.24 18.64
CA GLN A 222 23.32 -31.29 17.60
C GLN A 222 24.22 -30.04 17.60
N GLY A 223 23.80 -28.95 18.26
CA GLY A 223 24.55 -27.70 18.34
C GLY A 223 23.76 -26.50 17.81
N PHE A 224 24.37 -25.32 17.92
CA PHE A 224 23.83 -24.08 17.35
C PHE A 224 24.35 -23.91 15.93
N GLN A 225 23.44 -23.69 14.98
CA GLN A 225 23.74 -23.46 13.57
C GLN A 225 23.36 -22.04 13.18
N ASN A 226 24.22 -21.36 12.45
CA ASN A 226 23.94 -20.00 11.99
C ASN A 226 23.03 -20.03 10.75
N ALA A 227 21.73 -19.89 10.94
CA ALA A 227 20.74 -19.91 9.86
C ALA A 227 20.90 -18.76 8.87
N SER A 228 21.44 -17.62 9.31
CA SER A 228 21.70 -16.48 8.41
C SER A 228 22.83 -16.76 7.42
N ALA A 229 23.76 -17.65 7.76
CA ALA A 229 24.84 -18.07 6.88
C ALA A 229 24.47 -19.29 6.03
N THR A 230 23.74 -20.26 6.62
CA THR A 230 23.44 -21.55 6.00
C THR A 230 22.12 -21.58 5.23
N ASN A 231 21.25 -20.57 5.38
CA ASN A 231 19.93 -20.46 4.74
C ASN A 231 19.01 -21.67 5.00
N GLN A 232 19.13 -22.26 6.19
CA GLN A 232 18.41 -23.50 6.54
C GLN A 232 16.90 -23.32 6.73
N LEU A 233 16.42 -22.10 6.99
CA LEU A 233 14.99 -21.81 7.15
C LEU A 233 14.22 -21.74 5.82
N GLN A 234 14.92 -21.54 4.72
CA GLN A 234 14.32 -21.36 3.40
C GLN A 234 14.24 -22.73 2.70
N LEU A 235 13.01 -23.24 2.53
CA LEU A 235 12.75 -24.43 1.73
C LEU A 235 13.01 -24.17 0.24
N CYS A 236 12.69 -22.96 -0.23
CA CYS A 236 13.07 -22.49 -1.55
C CYS A 236 14.59 -22.28 -1.62
N LYS A 237 15.25 -22.97 -2.56
CA LYS A 237 16.68 -22.80 -2.81
C LYS A 237 16.89 -21.85 -3.99
N ASP A 238 17.82 -20.92 -3.81
CA ASP A 238 18.25 -19.94 -4.80
C ASP A 238 19.75 -19.67 -4.63
N THR A 239 20.30 -18.66 -5.30
CA THR A 239 21.65 -18.18 -5.08
C THR A 239 21.85 -17.70 -3.65
N LEU A 240 23.06 -17.90 -3.12
CA LEU A 240 23.40 -17.54 -1.74
C LEU A 240 23.12 -16.06 -1.45
N ALA A 241 23.40 -15.17 -2.41
CA ALA A 241 23.20 -13.73 -2.27
C ALA A 241 21.71 -13.35 -2.14
N VAL A 242 20.81 -14.05 -2.85
CA VAL A 242 19.36 -13.82 -2.75
C VAL A 242 18.87 -14.30 -1.39
N MET A 243 19.22 -15.53 -0.99
CA MET A 243 18.75 -16.10 0.28
C MET A 243 19.27 -15.33 1.50
N GLN A 244 20.52 -14.86 1.48
CA GLN A 244 21.12 -14.05 2.55
C GLN A 244 20.49 -12.65 2.67
N ALA A 245 19.86 -12.13 1.60
CA ALA A 245 19.17 -10.85 1.65
C ALA A 245 18.04 -10.84 2.68
N ALA A 246 17.47 -12.00 3.01
CA ALA A 246 16.45 -12.12 4.05
C ALA A 246 16.94 -11.72 5.44
N PHE A 247 18.23 -11.92 5.72
CA PHE A 247 18.85 -11.58 7.00
C PHE A 247 19.57 -10.22 6.94
N ARG A 248 19.48 -9.51 5.82
CA ARG A 248 19.95 -8.14 5.71
C ARG A 248 18.92 -7.21 6.36
N PHE A 249 19.32 -6.58 7.44
CA PHE A 249 18.43 -5.75 8.24
C PHE A 249 17.93 -4.54 7.45
N GLY A 250 16.63 -4.28 7.57
CA GLY A 250 15.88 -3.29 6.79
C GLY A 250 15.28 -3.80 5.47
N THR A 251 15.77 -4.91 4.90
CA THR A 251 15.27 -5.42 3.60
C THR A 251 13.99 -6.24 3.77
N THR A 252 12.91 -5.83 3.09
CA THR A 252 11.66 -6.60 3.06
C THR A 252 11.82 -7.78 2.10
N TYR A 253 11.87 -8.99 2.66
CA TYR A 253 12.14 -10.21 1.89
C TYR A 253 10.86 -11.01 1.65
N LEU A 254 10.68 -11.49 0.43
CA LEU A 254 9.65 -12.45 0.05
C LEU A 254 10.22 -13.40 -1.00
N GLN A 255 10.20 -14.67 -0.69
CA GLN A 255 10.54 -15.74 -1.61
C GLN A 255 9.41 -16.75 -1.63
N GLU A 256 8.91 -17.03 -2.84
CA GLU A 256 7.86 -18.00 -3.10
C GLU A 256 8.34 -18.95 -4.19
N CYS A 257 8.13 -20.25 -4.00
CA CYS A 257 8.47 -21.25 -5.00
C CYS A 257 7.50 -22.44 -4.93
N GLU A 258 7.53 -23.25 -5.99
CA GLU A 258 6.80 -24.51 -6.06
C GLU A 258 7.78 -25.68 -5.89
N LEU A 259 7.50 -26.55 -4.92
CA LEU A 259 8.27 -27.77 -4.66
C LEU A 259 7.50 -28.96 -5.18
N ASN A 260 8.21 -29.97 -5.69
CA ASN A 260 7.59 -31.25 -6.00
C ASN A 260 7.12 -31.92 -4.70
N ALA A 261 5.87 -32.38 -4.66
CA ALA A 261 5.30 -32.99 -3.46
C ALA A 261 6.07 -34.26 -3.07
N ASP A 262 6.50 -35.07 -4.05
CA ASP A 262 7.23 -36.33 -3.81
C ASP A 262 8.53 -36.12 -3.03
N ASP A 263 9.20 -34.99 -3.25
CA ASP A 263 10.43 -34.65 -2.54
C ASP A 263 10.21 -34.55 -1.04
N LEU A 264 9.04 -34.08 -0.60
CA LEU A 264 8.72 -33.93 0.83
C LEU A 264 8.48 -35.28 1.53
N PHE A 265 8.18 -36.34 0.77
CA PHE A 265 8.06 -37.71 1.29
C PHE A 265 9.43 -38.38 1.48
N ASP A 266 10.50 -37.83 0.89
CA ASP A 266 11.87 -38.35 0.97
C ASP A 266 12.62 -37.80 2.20
N SER A 267 12.98 -38.70 3.11
CA SER A 267 13.72 -38.37 4.34
C SER A 267 15.18 -38.00 4.13
N ASP A 268 15.79 -38.44 3.03
CA ASP A 268 17.18 -38.11 2.71
C ASP A 268 17.26 -36.68 2.15
N LYS A 269 16.26 -36.29 1.35
CA LYS A 269 16.16 -34.94 0.80
C LYS A 269 15.73 -33.90 1.82
N TYR A 270 14.73 -34.22 2.66
CA TYR A 270 14.29 -33.38 3.76
C TYR A 270 14.34 -34.15 5.09
N PRO A 271 15.49 -34.13 5.79
CA PRO A 271 15.61 -34.79 7.09
C PRO A 271 14.80 -34.05 8.16
N LEU A 272 14.06 -34.81 8.96
CA LEU A 272 13.32 -34.29 10.11
C LEU A 272 14.28 -33.88 11.24
N ASN A 273 14.46 -32.57 11.38
CA ASN A 273 15.18 -31.94 12.48
C ASN A 273 14.30 -30.90 13.15
N PHE A 274 14.56 -30.68 14.44
CA PHE A 274 13.85 -29.69 15.25
C PHE A 274 14.73 -28.48 15.52
N TYR A 275 14.13 -27.30 15.54
CA TYR A 275 14.84 -26.04 15.66
C TYR A 275 14.25 -25.18 16.77
N ASP A 276 15.11 -24.66 17.63
CA ASP A 276 14.82 -23.59 18.58
C ASP A 276 15.54 -22.31 18.09
N PRO A 277 14.84 -21.22 17.73
CA PRO A 277 15.48 -20.04 17.15
C PRO A 277 15.97 -19.05 18.22
N TYR A 278 17.11 -18.42 17.96
CA TYR A 278 17.77 -17.45 18.81
C TYR A 278 18.38 -16.32 18.00
N ILE A 279 18.42 -15.12 18.56
CA ILE A 279 19.22 -14.01 18.06
C ILE A 279 20.52 -13.96 18.83
N PHE A 280 21.62 -13.95 18.07
CA PHE A 280 22.95 -13.73 18.61
C PHE A 280 23.30 -12.25 18.50
N PHE A 281 23.62 -11.63 19.63
CA PHE A 281 23.98 -10.23 19.70
C PHE A 281 25.06 -9.98 20.75
N TYR A 282 25.75 -8.86 20.62
CA TYR A 282 26.70 -8.40 21.63
C TYR A 282 26.01 -7.35 22.48
N ASP A 283 26.04 -7.53 23.80
CA ASP A 283 25.46 -6.57 24.72
C ASP A 283 26.49 -5.52 25.10
N GLU A 284 26.40 -4.34 24.48
CA GLU A 284 27.31 -3.22 24.76
C GLU A 284 27.20 -2.73 26.20
N THR A 285 26.04 -2.89 26.85
CA THR A 285 25.84 -2.47 28.24
C THR A 285 26.58 -3.36 29.24
N ASP A 286 26.94 -4.58 28.83
CA ASP A 286 27.59 -5.60 29.65
C ASP A 286 29.03 -5.86 29.15
N GLY A 287 29.70 -4.83 28.63
CA GLY A 287 31.10 -4.92 28.17
C GLY A 287 31.31 -5.70 26.87
N GLY A 288 30.26 -5.86 26.05
CA GLY A 288 30.33 -6.54 24.75
C GLY A 288 30.27 -8.07 24.85
N ILE A 289 29.68 -8.61 25.92
CA ILE A 289 29.52 -10.07 26.08
C ILE A 289 28.54 -10.61 25.02
N PRO A 290 28.88 -11.71 24.32
CA PRO A 290 27.95 -12.36 23.40
C PRO A 290 26.78 -13.01 24.14
N LYS A 291 25.54 -12.69 23.74
CA LYS A 291 24.31 -13.22 24.32
C LYS A 291 23.42 -13.84 23.23
N LEU A 292 22.64 -14.84 23.64
CA LEU A 292 21.61 -15.48 22.83
C LEU A 292 20.24 -15.15 23.42
N LEU A 293 19.38 -14.49 22.65
CA LEU A 293 17.99 -14.23 23.02
C LEU A 293 17.07 -15.18 22.25
N PRO A 294 16.18 -15.93 22.92
CA PRO A 294 15.24 -16.81 22.24
C PRO A 294 14.22 -16.02 21.42
N VAL A 295 13.97 -16.47 20.20
CA VAL A 295 12.97 -15.90 19.30
C VAL A 295 11.65 -16.65 19.51
N PRO A 296 10.55 -15.97 19.90
CA PRO A 296 9.26 -16.63 20.03
C PRO A 296 8.72 -17.12 18.68
N VAL A 297 8.12 -18.31 18.69
CA VAL A 297 7.47 -18.94 17.54
C VAL A 297 5.97 -18.91 17.70
N LEU A 298 5.27 -18.37 16.70
CA LEU A 298 3.82 -18.35 16.60
C LEU A 298 3.37 -19.42 15.60
N ASN A 299 2.98 -20.59 16.11
CA ASN A 299 2.41 -21.67 15.30
C ASN A 299 0.92 -21.42 15.08
N THR A 300 0.50 -21.15 13.84
CA THR A 300 -0.91 -20.82 13.52
C THR A 300 -1.86 -22.03 13.65
N ALA A 301 -1.31 -23.25 13.65
CA ALA A 301 -2.05 -24.50 13.81
C ALA A 301 -2.21 -24.95 15.26
N LEU A 302 -1.70 -24.17 16.23
CA LEU A 302 -1.78 -24.50 17.65
C LEU A 302 -3.23 -24.38 18.15
N LEU A 303 -3.72 -25.48 18.75
CA LEU A 303 -5.02 -25.55 19.41
C LEU A 303 -4.84 -25.63 20.92
N ASP A 304 -5.55 -24.75 21.62
CA ASP A 304 -5.55 -24.72 23.08
C ASP A 304 -6.47 -25.81 23.68
N SER A 305 -6.54 -25.86 25.01
CA SER A 305 -7.45 -26.76 25.74
C SER A 305 -8.93 -26.44 25.53
N THR A 306 -9.31 -25.41 24.77
CA THR A 306 -10.71 -25.16 24.41
C THR A 306 -11.01 -25.54 22.95
N ASN A 307 -10.06 -26.20 22.27
CA ASN A 307 -10.09 -26.51 20.84
C ASN A 307 -10.24 -25.24 19.97
N THR A 308 -9.67 -24.12 20.40
CA THR A 308 -9.64 -22.87 19.64
C THR A 308 -8.26 -22.60 19.07
N LEU A 309 -8.21 -22.08 17.85
CA LEU A 309 -6.98 -21.63 17.20
C LEU A 309 -6.58 -20.28 17.79
N VAL A 310 -5.89 -20.30 18.93
CA VAL A 310 -5.54 -19.09 19.68
C VAL A 310 -4.62 -18.15 18.90
N ASN A 311 -3.75 -18.71 18.06
CA ASN A 311 -2.73 -17.97 17.31
C ASN A 311 -3.23 -17.36 15.99
N THR A 312 -4.53 -17.45 15.68
CA THR A 312 -5.15 -16.77 14.53
C THR A 312 -6.02 -15.56 14.95
N GLN A 313 -6.16 -15.31 16.25
CA GLN A 313 -6.93 -14.18 16.77
C GLN A 313 -6.23 -12.85 16.51
N THR A 314 -7.01 -11.79 16.31
CA THR A 314 -6.49 -10.44 16.06
C THR A 314 -5.74 -9.85 17.27
N SER A 315 -6.18 -10.19 18.49
CA SER A 315 -5.51 -9.76 19.71
C SER A 315 -4.34 -10.68 20.04
N ASN A 316 -3.16 -10.10 20.25
CA ASN A 316 -1.97 -10.85 20.67
C ASN A 316 -1.99 -11.24 22.15
N THR A 317 -2.95 -10.79 22.95
CA THR A 317 -3.00 -11.11 24.39
C THR A 317 -3.19 -12.60 24.67
N ASN A 318 -3.96 -13.28 23.83
CA ASN A 318 -4.35 -14.68 24.00
C ASN A 318 -3.46 -15.65 23.20
N TRP A 319 -2.47 -15.12 22.46
CA TRP A 319 -1.56 -15.96 21.70
C TRP A 319 -0.75 -16.85 22.63
N GLN A 320 -0.50 -18.08 22.19
CA GLN A 320 0.41 -19.00 22.84
C GLN A 320 1.67 -19.12 22.01
N LEU A 321 2.74 -18.51 22.51
CA LEU A 321 4.06 -18.57 21.89
C LEU A 321 4.79 -19.84 22.32
N THR A 322 5.48 -20.45 21.37
CA THR A 322 6.31 -21.64 21.58
C THR A 322 7.74 -21.38 21.12
N ARG A 323 8.63 -22.35 21.30
CA ARG A 323 10.05 -22.21 20.96
C ARG A 323 10.51 -23.15 19.86
N ARG A 324 10.02 -24.38 19.86
CA ARG A 324 10.46 -25.43 18.93
C ARG A 324 9.57 -25.53 17.71
N PHE A 325 10.17 -25.75 16.56
CA PHE A 325 9.46 -26.02 15.30
C PHE A 325 10.27 -26.98 14.42
N PHE A 326 9.68 -27.41 13.30
CA PHE A 326 10.34 -28.21 12.26
C PHE A 326 9.92 -27.69 10.88
N LEU A 327 10.64 -28.11 9.83
CA LEU A 327 10.33 -27.69 8.46
C LEU A 327 9.52 -28.72 7.69
N VAL A 328 9.90 -30.00 7.80
CA VAL A 328 9.21 -31.13 7.14
C VAL A 328 9.18 -32.30 8.10
N ASP A 329 8.00 -32.90 8.27
CA ASP A 329 7.75 -34.13 9.00
C ASP A 329 7.22 -35.21 8.05
N ASN A 330 8.09 -36.16 7.77
CA ASN A 330 7.86 -37.36 6.97
C ASN A 330 7.96 -38.64 7.81
N VAL A 331 7.93 -38.52 9.14
CA VAL A 331 8.07 -39.65 10.07
C VAL A 331 6.78 -39.89 10.85
N ALA A 332 6.15 -38.85 11.39
CA ALA A 332 4.99 -39.04 12.26
C ALA A 332 3.80 -39.65 11.52
N GLY A 333 3.63 -39.39 10.22
CA GLY A 333 2.55 -39.96 9.41
C GLY A 333 2.72 -41.42 8.98
N LYS A 334 3.76 -42.13 9.43
CA LYS A 334 3.95 -43.56 9.15
C LYS A 334 3.07 -44.42 10.07
N THR A 335 2.28 -45.32 9.48
CA THR A 335 1.39 -46.24 10.22
C THR A 335 2.07 -47.53 10.65
N SER A 336 3.18 -47.89 10.01
CA SER A 336 4.11 -48.95 10.42
C SER A 336 5.56 -48.44 10.37
N LEU A 337 6.41 -48.98 11.25
CA LEU A 337 7.86 -48.69 11.27
C LEU A 337 8.58 -49.17 10.00
N THR A 338 7.98 -50.11 9.27
CA THR A 338 8.52 -50.66 8.02
C THR A 338 8.08 -49.87 6.77
N ASP A 339 7.18 -48.90 6.93
CA ASP A 339 6.64 -48.14 5.79
C ASP A 339 7.73 -47.22 5.23
N GLN A 340 8.00 -47.37 3.93
CA GLN A 340 8.91 -46.50 3.20
C GLN A 340 8.30 -45.09 3.07
N VAL A 341 7.02 -45.03 2.69
CA VAL A 341 6.29 -43.77 2.43
C VAL A 341 5.29 -43.50 3.55
N PRO A 342 5.30 -42.33 4.20
CA PRO A 342 4.29 -41.95 5.20
C PRO A 342 2.92 -41.71 4.55
N THR A 343 1.85 -42.00 5.28
CA THR A 343 0.47 -41.75 4.80
C THR A 343 0.16 -40.27 4.69
N VAL A 344 0.74 -39.46 5.58
CA VAL A 344 0.63 -38.00 5.63
C VAL A 344 2.01 -37.40 5.87
N VAL A 345 2.37 -36.38 5.10
CA VAL A 345 3.54 -35.52 5.34
C VAL A 345 3.06 -34.15 5.76
N ARG A 346 3.74 -33.57 6.75
CA ARG A 346 3.48 -32.20 7.19
C ARG A 346 4.67 -31.34 6.86
N TYR A 347 4.45 -30.13 6.35
CA TYR A 347 5.53 -29.21 6.04
C TYR A 347 5.16 -27.77 6.41
N ALA A 348 6.17 -26.95 6.65
CA ALA A 348 6.03 -25.51 6.86
C ALA A 348 5.71 -24.85 5.51
N GLN A 349 4.42 -24.58 5.29
CA GLN A 349 3.93 -23.94 4.07
C GLN A 349 4.40 -22.49 3.98
N SER A 350 4.33 -21.74 5.08
CA SER A 350 4.84 -20.38 5.13
C SER A 350 5.54 -20.10 6.45
N ILE A 351 6.67 -19.39 6.35
CA ILE A 351 7.44 -18.89 7.49
C ILE A 351 7.61 -17.40 7.32
N GLN A 352 7.21 -16.62 8.32
CA GLN A 352 7.36 -15.17 8.35
C GLN A 352 8.13 -14.74 9.59
N LEU A 353 9.29 -14.11 9.40
CA LEU A 353 10.01 -13.41 10.45
C LEU A 353 9.53 -11.95 10.50
N THR A 354 8.85 -11.58 11.58
CA THR A 354 8.40 -10.21 11.81
C THR A 354 9.36 -9.49 12.74
N ILE A 355 9.85 -8.33 12.31
CA ILE A 355 10.74 -7.48 13.09
C ILE A 355 10.02 -6.16 13.41
N THR A 356 10.04 -5.76 14.68
CA THR A 356 9.35 -4.57 15.16
C THR A 356 10.36 -3.64 15.84
N PRO A 357 10.56 -2.40 15.36
CA PRO A 357 11.41 -1.42 16.04
C PRO A 357 10.75 -0.93 17.35
N GLN A 358 11.56 -0.58 18.36
CA GLN A 358 11.04 -0.09 19.66
C GLN A 358 10.49 1.35 19.59
N GLY A 359 10.86 2.12 18.57
CA GLY A 359 10.31 3.45 18.31
C GLY A 359 11.34 4.45 17.83
N THR A 360 10.94 5.72 17.73
CA THR A 360 11.77 6.80 17.21
C THR A 360 12.76 7.39 18.22
N THR A 361 12.51 7.20 19.52
CA THR A 361 13.37 7.71 20.61
C THR A 361 14.53 6.76 20.94
N GLN A 362 14.42 5.48 20.57
CA GLN A 362 15.39 4.43 20.81
C GLN A 362 15.93 3.91 19.47
N ALA A 363 16.76 4.73 18.83
CA ALA A 363 17.24 4.49 17.48
C ALA A 363 17.96 3.14 17.36
N GLY A 364 17.49 2.29 16.45
CA GLY A 364 18.15 1.02 16.10
C GLY A 364 17.84 -0.14 17.04
N LEU A 365 17.09 0.07 18.12
CA LEU A 365 16.63 -1.02 18.98
C LEU A 365 15.38 -1.68 18.41
N ILE A 366 15.32 -3.01 18.51
CA ILE A 366 14.17 -3.80 18.08
C ILE A 366 13.65 -4.62 19.25
N TYR A 367 12.35 -4.93 19.23
CA TYR A 367 11.79 -5.96 20.08
C TYR A 367 12.21 -7.36 19.58
N PRO A 368 12.11 -8.41 20.41
CA PRO A 368 12.32 -9.78 19.98
C PRO A 368 11.50 -10.06 18.72
N PRO A 369 12.15 -10.43 17.60
CA PRO A 369 11.44 -10.81 16.38
C PRO A 369 10.51 -11.98 16.63
N LEU A 370 9.43 -12.03 15.88
CA LEU A 370 8.45 -13.10 15.96
C LEU A 370 8.54 -13.99 14.73
N LEU A 371 8.70 -15.29 14.94
CA LEU A 371 8.69 -16.28 13.86
C LEU A 371 7.31 -16.91 13.74
N THR A 372 6.52 -16.49 12.75
CA THR A 372 5.20 -17.07 12.47
C THR A 372 5.34 -18.22 11.49
N ILE A 373 4.76 -19.38 11.81
CA ILE A 373 4.81 -20.58 10.99
C ILE A 373 3.39 -21.08 10.72
N THR A 374 3.10 -21.35 9.45
CA THR A 374 1.88 -22.03 9.02
C THR A 374 2.25 -23.37 8.40
N TYR A 375 1.68 -24.44 8.93
CA TYR A 375 1.88 -25.80 8.41
C TYR A 375 0.79 -26.17 7.42
N ALA A 376 1.07 -27.16 6.57
CA ALA A 376 0.09 -27.82 5.73
C ALA A 376 0.37 -29.33 5.66
N ASP A 377 -0.68 -30.12 5.42
CA ASP A 377 -0.61 -31.57 5.34
C ASP A 377 -0.81 -32.07 3.90
N LEU A 378 -0.01 -33.05 3.49
CA LEU A 378 -0.08 -33.73 2.21
C LEU A 378 -0.42 -35.20 2.45
N LYS A 379 -1.55 -35.65 1.88
CA LYS A 379 -1.94 -37.06 1.90
C LYS A 379 -1.28 -37.82 0.75
N ALA A 380 -0.61 -38.91 1.05
CA ALA A 380 0.08 -39.73 0.05
C ALA A 380 -0.87 -40.16 -1.09
N SER A 381 -2.10 -40.54 -0.77
CA SER A 381 -3.12 -40.99 -1.74
C SER A 381 -3.47 -39.96 -2.84
N LYS A 382 -3.20 -38.67 -2.61
CA LYS A 382 -3.50 -37.59 -3.55
C LYS A 382 -2.26 -37.01 -4.22
N TYR A 383 -1.14 -36.95 -3.48
CA TYR A 383 0.03 -36.18 -3.90
C TYR A 383 1.24 -37.03 -4.27
N TYR A 384 1.38 -38.23 -3.70
CA TYR A 384 2.57 -39.05 -3.93
C TYR A 384 2.51 -39.78 -5.28
N GLY A 385 3.56 -39.64 -6.10
CA GLY A 385 3.69 -40.25 -7.42
C GLY A 385 2.82 -39.62 -8.51
N THR A 386 2.18 -38.48 -8.24
CA THR A 386 1.31 -37.78 -9.21
C THR A 386 2.00 -36.63 -9.94
N GLY A 387 3.23 -36.27 -9.53
CA GLY A 387 3.94 -35.09 -10.04
C GLY A 387 3.33 -33.77 -9.60
N ALA A 388 2.51 -33.77 -8.54
CA ALA A 388 1.89 -32.57 -8.00
C ALA A 388 2.94 -31.63 -7.38
N SER A 389 2.75 -30.33 -7.56
CA SER A 389 3.62 -29.30 -6.95
C SER A 389 2.88 -28.54 -5.85
N VAL A 390 3.62 -28.13 -4.81
CA VAL A 390 3.10 -27.42 -3.64
C VAL A 390 3.81 -26.09 -3.45
N LYS A 391 3.05 -25.05 -3.08
CA LYS A 391 3.58 -23.71 -2.84
C LYS A 391 4.14 -23.59 -1.43
N VAL A 392 5.33 -23.01 -1.33
CA VAL A 392 6.00 -22.65 -0.07
C VAL A 392 6.48 -21.20 -0.12
N SER A 393 6.50 -20.53 1.03
CA SER A 393 7.01 -19.16 1.13
C SER A 393 7.83 -18.89 2.38
N PHE A 394 8.86 -18.05 2.22
CA PHE A 394 9.65 -17.49 3.31
C PHE A 394 9.65 -15.96 3.17
N SER A 395 9.31 -15.25 4.24
CA SER A 395 9.25 -13.79 4.22
C SER A 395 9.84 -13.15 5.48
N VAL A 396 10.42 -11.96 5.31
CA VAL A 396 10.88 -11.11 6.41
C VAL A 396 10.19 -9.76 6.27
N ALA A 397 9.41 -9.41 7.27
CA ALA A 397 8.56 -8.23 7.26
C ALA A 397 8.87 -7.32 8.45
N TYR A 398 8.88 -6.01 8.20
CA TYR A 398 9.03 -5.01 9.24
C TYR A 398 7.67 -4.38 9.52
N LYS A 399 7.20 -4.49 10.76
CA LYS A 399 5.90 -3.95 11.17
C LYS A 399 6.08 -2.91 12.27
N GLN A 400 5.17 -1.93 12.32
CA GLN A 400 5.05 -1.03 13.46
C GLN A 400 4.24 -1.71 14.57
N THR A 401 4.43 -1.23 15.79
CA THR A 401 3.49 -1.53 16.88
C THR A 401 2.11 -0.98 16.54
N SER A 402 1.06 -1.65 17.01
CA SER A 402 -0.33 -1.27 16.74
C SER A 402 -0.64 0.15 17.24
N SER A 403 0.01 0.59 18.33
CA SER A 403 -0.14 1.94 18.90
C SER A 403 0.47 3.02 18.03
N THR A 404 1.67 2.81 17.47
CA THR A 404 2.31 3.80 16.58
C THR A 404 1.54 3.91 15.27
N SER A 405 1.10 2.79 14.70
CA SER A 405 0.30 2.78 13.47
C SER A 405 -1.05 3.46 13.64
N SER A 406 -1.72 3.28 14.79
CA SER A 406 -3.00 3.94 15.07
C SER A 406 -2.84 5.45 15.24
N GLN A 407 -1.84 5.90 16.01
CA GLN A 407 -1.52 7.32 16.17
C GLN A 407 -1.19 7.99 14.83
N PHE A 408 -0.41 7.30 13.99
CA PHE A 408 -0.10 7.78 12.64
C PHE A 408 -1.37 8.00 11.80
N THR A 409 -2.27 7.01 11.80
CA THR A 409 -3.54 7.07 11.07
C THR A 409 -4.46 8.17 11.60
N GLU A 410 -4.51 8.35 12.91
CA GLU A 410 -5.28 9.41 13.58
C GLU A 410 -4.74 10.81 13.22
N ASN A 411 -3.43 11.02 13.32
CA ASN A 411 -2.79 12.28 12.95
C ASN A 411 -3.03 12.64 11.48
N LEU A 412 -3.00 11.63 10.60
CA LEU A 412 -3.30 11.80 9.18
C LEU A 412 -4.76 12.23 8.95
N ARG A 413 -5.72 11.62 9.66
CA ARG A 413 -7.14 12.00 9.60
C ARG A 413 -7.37 13.43 10.10
N ILE A 414 -6.69 13.82 11.18
CA ILE A 414 -6.75 15.19 11.72
C ILE A 414 -6.22 16.20 10.69
N ALA A 415 -5.05 15.93 10.10
CA ALA A 415 -4.45 16.82 9.09
C ALA A 415 -5.38 17.00 7.87
N MET A 416 -5.97 15.91 7.38
CA MET A 416 -6.95 15.97 6.29
C MET A 416 -8.20 16.77 6.66
N GLY A 417 -8.72 16.58 7.88
CA GLY A 417 -9.89 17.31 8.38
C GLY A 417 -9.63 18.82 8.47
N VAL A 418 -8.48 19.22 9.01
CA VAL A 418 -8.10 20.64 9.14
C VAL A 418 -7.93 21.29 7.76
N LEU A 419 -7.20 20.65 6.84
CA LEU A 419 -7.02 21.18 5.48
C LEU A 419 -8.32 21.21 4.69
N SER A 420 -9.22 20.26 4.92
CA SER A 420 -10.56 20.26 4.31
C SER A 420 -11.43 21.40 4.85
N ALA A 421 -11.35 21.72 6.14
CA ALA A 421 -12.06 22.86 6.72
C ALA A 421 -11.58 24.19 6.12
N VAL A 422 -10.26 24.38 6.00
CA VAL A 422 -9.66 25.54 5.30
C VAL A 422 -10.11 25.57 3.84
N GLY A 423 -10.09 24.42 3.17
CA GLY A 423 -10.57 24.26 1.80
C GLY A 423 -12.05 24.63 1.64
N PHE A 424 -12.90 24.29 2.61
CA PHE A 424 -14.31 24.65 2.60
C PHE A 424 -14.51 26.16 2.75
N CYS A 425 -13.78 26.82 3.67
CA CYS A 425 -13.80 28.28 3.78
C CYS A 425 -13.38 28.95 2.46
N TYR A 426 -12.36 28.40 1.79
CA TYR A 426 -11.95 28.86 0.47
C TYR A 426 -13.04 28.65 -0.60
N ALA A 427 -13.74 27.52 -0.59
CA ALA A 427 -14.86 27.24 -1.48
C ALA A 427 -16.05 28.18 -1.24
N VAL A 428 -16.36 28.51 0.01
CA VAL A 428 -17.39 29.50 0.37
C VAL A 428 -17.01 30.88 -0.16
N LEU A 429 -15.76 31.32 0.04
CA LEU A 429 -15.28 32.60 -0.51
C LEU A 429 -15.39 32.64 -2.04
N ARG A 430 -14.97 31.58 -2.74
CA ARG A 430 -15.12 31.48 -4.20
C ARG A 430 -16.58 31.52 -4.64
N THR A 431 -17.46 30.85 -3.91
CA THR A 431 -18.91 30.84 -4.18
C THR A 431 -19.49 32.23 -3.98
N TRP A 432 -19.09 32.93 -2.92
CA TRP A 432 -19.53 34.29 -2.62
C TRP A 432 -19.09 35.29 -3.70
N PHE A 433 -17.84 35.23 -4.13
CA PHE A 433 -17.36 36.07 -5.25
C PHE A 433 -18.12 35.77 -6.54
N TRP A 434 -18.38 34.50 -6.84
CA TRP A 434 -19.19 34.12 -8.00
C TRP A 434 -20.63 34.64 -7.88
N ALA A 435 -21.27 34.52 -6.72
CA ALA A 435 -22.64 34.99 -6.47
C ALA A 435 -22.75 36.50 -6.67
N ARG A 436 -21.76 37.27 -6.19
CA ARG A 436 -21.69 38.73 -6.41
C ARG A 436 -21.56 39.07 -7.90
N ARG A 437 -20.72 38.35 -8.65
CA ARG A 437 -20.53 38.55 -10.10
C ARG A 437 -21.74 38.10 -10.93
N ALA A 438 -22.49 37.10 -10.46
CA ALA A 438 -23.70 36.61 -11.11
C ALA A 438 -24.96 37.42 -10.75
N GLY A 439 -24.88 38.33 -9.77
CA GLY A 439 -26.02 39.15 -9.34
C GLY A 439 -27.11 38.33 -8.63
N VAL A 440 -26.74 37.21 -8.00
CA VAL A 440 -27.69 36.33 -7.30
C VAL A 440 -28.07 36.96 -5.96
N LEU A 441 -29.35 37.31 -5.80
CA LEU A 441 -29.90 37.95 -4.61
C LEU A 441 -30.57 36.97 -3.64
N SER A 442 -30.88 35.75 -4.08
CA SER A 442 -31.59 34.72 -3.31
C SER A 442 -30.80 33.42 -3.22
N LEU A 443 -31.09 32.61 -2.19
CA LEU A 443 -30.58 31.25 -2.09
C LEU A 443 -31.28 30.37 -3.14
N ASP A 444 -30.62 30.18 -4.28
CA ASP A 444 -31.09 29.36 -5.40
C ASP A 444 -30.34 28.02 -5.46
N ALA A 445 -30.96 26.99 -6.07
CA ALA A 445 -30.36 25.68 -6.28
C ALA A 445 -29.02 25.75 -7.03
N VAL A 446 -28.89 26.73 -7.93
CA VAL A 446 -27.64 27.00 -8.67
C VAL A 446 -26.50 27.39 -7.71
N LEU A 447 -26.78 28.22 -6.71
CA LEU A 447 -25.78 28.64 -5.72
C LEU A 447 -25.29 27.43 -4.89
N VAL A 448 -26.22 26.56 -4.49
CA VAL A 448 -25.90 25.32 -3.76
C VAL A 448 -25.04 24.40 -4.63
N PHE A 449 -25.39 24.20 -5.90
CA PHE A 449 -24.58 23.40 -6.83
C PHE A 449 -23.18 23.98 -7.01
N LYS A 450 -23.04 25.32 -7.11
CA LYS A 450 -21.73 25.98 -7.17
C LYS A 450 -20.90 25.75 -5.91
N LEU A 451 -21.52 25.85 -4.73
CA LEU A 451 -20.83 25.58 -3.47
C LEU A 451 -20.33 24.13 -3.41
N LEU A 452 -21.16 23.17 -3.81
CA LEU A 452 -20.79 21.75 -3.83
C LEU A 452 -19.63 21.48 -4.80
N ALA A 453 -19.68 22.03 -6.02
CA ALA A 453 -18.61 21.86 -7.01
C ALA A 453 -17.28 22.48 -6.54
N TYR A 454 -17.31 23.71 -6.00
CA TYR A 454 -16.09 24.33 -5.46
C TYR A 454 -15.58 23.63 -4.21
N SER A 455 -16.47 23.07 -3.37
CA SER A 455 -16.08 22.27 -2.20
C SER A 455 -15.45 20.95 -2.62
N ALA A 456 -15.99 20.27 -3.65
CA ALA A 456 -15.40 19.07 -4.22
C ALA A 456 -13.96 19.31 -4.70
N SER A 457 -13.72 20.42 -5.41
CA SER A 457 -12.37 20.85 -5.82
C SER A 457 -11.45 21.08 -4.62
N ALA A 458 -11.93 21.79 -3.60
CA ALA A 458 -11.13 22.11 -2.42
C ALA A 458 -10.77 20.86 -1.60
N PHE A 459 -11.72 19.95 -1.40
CA PHE A 459 -11.48 18.67 -0.72
C PHE A 459 -10.53 17.77 -1.52
N ALA A 460 -10.66 17.70 -2.84
CA ALA A 460 -9.74 16.96 -3.68
C ALA A 460 -8.30 17.45 -3.51
N ASN A 461 -8.08 18.77 -3.55
CA ASN A 461 -6.76 19.37 -3.35
C ASN A 461 -6.23 19.13 -1.92
N ALA A 462 -7.09 19.25 -0.89
CA ALA A 462 -6.70 19.00 0.50
C ALA A 462 -6.24 17.55 0.72
N PHE A 463 -7.00 16.58 0.21
CA PHE A 463 -6.62 15.16 0.27
C PHE A 463 -5.32 14.90 -0.49
N PHE A 464 -5.19 15.44 -1.71
CA PHE A 464 -3.98 15.28 -2.52
C PHE A 464 -2.74 15.84 -1.82
N ILE A 465 -2.79 17.07 -1.31
CA ILE A 465 -1.65 17.71 -0.61
C ILE A 465 -1.26 16.91 0.62
N THR A 466 -2.24 16.44 1.39
CA THR A 466 -1.95 15.66 2.61
C THR A 466 -1.29 14.33 2.28
N ILE A 467 -1.84 13.57 1.33
CA ILE A 467 -1.32 12.28 0.89
C ILE A 467 0.06 12.44 0.26
N PHE A 468 0.25 13.43 -0.60
CA PHE A 468 1.55 13.72 -1.20
C PHE A 468 2.58 14.08 -0.14
N GLY A 469 2.24 14.99 0.78
CA GLY A 469 3.13 15.42 1.85
C GLY A 469 3.61 14.25 2.71
N ILE A 470 2.71 13.34 3.08
CA ILE A 470 3.10 12.17 3.87
C ILE A 470 3.87 11.12 3.06
N ALA A 471 3.46 10.85 1.82
CA ALA A 471 4.15 9.91 0.95
C ALA A 471 5.58 10.37 0.65
N PHE A 472 5.76 11.67 0.40
CA PHE A 472 7.06 12.29 0.18
C PHE A 472 7.91 12.29 1.46
N TYR A 473 7.33 12.65 2.61
CA TYR A 473 8.01 12.57 3.90
C TYR A 473 8.51 11.16 4.18
N GLN A 474 7.66 10.14 3.99
CA GLN A 474 8.08 8.75 4.19
C GLN A 474 9.13 8.32 3.18
N LEU A 475 9.02 8.68 1.91
CA LEU A 475 10.04 8.35 0.90
C LEU A 475 11.42 8.90 1.33
N VAL A 476 11.50 10.19 1.66
CA VAL A 476 12.76 10.85 2.02
C VAL A 476 13.30 10.29 3.33
N MET A 477 12.47 10.22 4.37
CA MET A 477 12.92 9.80 5.68
C MET A 477 13.18 8.30 5.77
N TYR A 478 12.51 7.46 4.97
CA TYR A 478 12.77 6.01 4.92
C TYR A 478 14.06 5.68 4.18
N LYS A 479 14.31 6.34 3.05
CA LYS A 479 15.52 6.12 2.25
C LYS A 479 16.77 6.74 2.85
N ASN A 480 16.62 7.77 3.70
CA ASN A 480 17.73 8.45 4.35
C ASN A 480 17.99 7.97 5.80
N GLN A 481 17.61 6.74 6.15
CA GLN A 481 17.87 6.20 7.50
C GLN A 481 19.26 5.56 7.59
N GLY A 482 20.15 6.16 8.39
CA GLY A 482 21.39 5.49 8.80
C GLY A 482 21.14 4.42 9.87
N ILE A 483 20.27 4.73 10.83
CA ILE A 483 19.80 3.81 11.87
C ILE A 483 18.31 3.58 11.64
N PHE A 484 17.88 2.32 11.73
CA PHE A 484 16.49 1.95 11.47
C PHE A 484 15.55 2.49 12.55
N MET A 485 14.63 3.36 12.15
CA MET A 485 13.75 4.08 13.08
C MET A 485 12.31 4.17 12.58
N LEU A 486 12.12 4.34 11.27
CA LEU A 486 10.79 4.49 10.69
C LEU A 486 10.56 3.33 9.73
N THR A 487 9.49 2.58 9.99
CA THR A 487 8.96 1.50 9.17
C THR A 487 7.81 2.00 8.31
N LEU A 488 7.50 1.25 7.24
CA LEU A 488 6.38 1.58 6.37
C LEU A 488 5.04 1.28 7.06
N PRO A 489 3.97 2.04 6.77
CA PRO A 489 2.62 1.69 7.18
C PRO A 489 2.26 0.28 6.69
N SER A 490 1.66 -0.52 7.57
CA SER A 490 1.27 -1.90 7.26
C SER A 490 0.00 -2.00 6.40
N ASP A 491 -0.82 -0.94 6.37
CA ASP A 491 -2.07 -0.87 5.62
C ASP A 491 -2.07 0.37 4.72
N ASP A 492 -2.02 0.14 3.41
CA ASP A 492 -2.05 1.16 2.36
C ASP A 492 -3.47 1.36 1.77
N THR A 493 -4.44 0.53 2.17
CA THR A 493 -5.82 0.58 1.64
C THR A 493 -6.50 1.90 2.02
N PHE A 494 -6.24 2.40 3.23
CA PHE A 494 -6.71 3.70 3.69
C PHE A 494 -6.23 4.81 2.77
N LEU A 495 -4.92 4.89 2.49
CA LEU A 495 -4.35 5.92 1.60
C LEU A 495 -4.93 5.83 0.19
N LEU A 496 -5.09 4.60 -0.34
CA LEU A 496 -5.65 4.37 -1.66
C LEU A 496 -7.11 4.84 -1.76
N SER A 497 -7.92 4.60 -0.74
CA SER A 497 -9.33 5.02 -0.70
C SER A 497 -9.51 6.55 -0.76
N TYR A 498 -8.67 7.31 -0.05
CA TYR A 498 -8.71 8.77 -0.09
C TYR A 498 -8.15 9.33 -1.40
N LEU A 499 -7.13 8.70 -1.98
CA LEU A 499 -6.62 9.07 -3.30
C LEU A 499 -7.68 8.85 -4.39
N ALA A 500 -8.40 7.72 -4.34
CA ALA A 500 -9.52 7.45 -5.23
C ALA A 500 -10.62 8.50 -5.06
N SER A 501 -10.97 8.83 -3.82
CA SER A 501 -11.95 9.88 -3.51
C SER A 501 -11.52 11.25 -4.05
N ALA A 502 -10.26 11.63 -3.87
CA ALA A 502 -9.70 12.87 -4.42
C ALA A 502 -9.77 12.91 -5.95
N THR A 503 -9.51 11.77 -6.60
CA THR A 503 -9.58 11.64 -8.06
C THR A 503 -11.00 11.84 -8.58
N VAL A 504 -11.99 11.21 -7.95
CA VAL A 504 -13.42 11.37 -8.31
C VAL A 504 -13.87 12.82 -8.10
N LEU A 505 -13.54 13.42 -6.96
CA LEU A 505 -13.88 14.82 -6.68
C LEU A 505 -13.22 15.78 -7.68
N LYS A 506 -11.98 15.51 -8.09
CA LYS A 506 -11.28 16.33 -9.09
C LYS A 506 -11.87 16.16 -10.50
N PHE A 507 -12.37 14.97 -10.83
CA PHE A 507 -13.10 14.75 -12.07
C PHE A 507 -14.40 15.55 -12.11
N ILE A 508 -15.14 15.63 -11.00
CA ILE A 508 -16.35 16.46 -10.89
C ILE A 508 -16.02 17.95 -11.09
N ASP A 509 -14.93 18.44 -10.49
CA ASP A 509 -14.43 19.81 -10.70
C ASP A 509 -14.09 20.08 -12.18
N LEU A 510 -13.44 19.14 -12.84
CA LEU A 510 -13.11 19.24 -14.27
C LEU A 510 -14.39 19.31 -15.13
N VAL A 511 -15.38 18.47 -14.87
CA VAL A 511 -16.69 18.53 -15.56
C VAL A 511 -17.39 19.87 -15.31
N HIS A 512 -17.31 20.40 -14.08
CA HIS A 512 -17.86 21.72 -13.76
C HIS A 512 -17.17 22.84 -14.52
N ILE A 513 -15.84 22.80 -14.64
CA ILE A 513 -15.07 23.77 -15.44
C ILE A 513 -15.46 23.70 -16.91
N PHE A 514 -15.55 22.51 -17.49
CA PHE A 514 -16.00 22.33 -18.88
C PHE A 514 -17.42 22.85 -19.10
N ALA A 515 -18.36 22.51 -18.22
CA ALA A 515 -19.72 23.02 -18.29
C ALA A 515 -19.77 24.54 -18.22
N MET A 516 -18.94 25.15 -17.36
CA MET A 516 -18.84 26.62 -17.28
C MET A 516 -18.29 27.22 -18.56
N GLN A 517 -17.26 26.64 -19.16
CA GLN A 517 -16.68 27.10 -20.42
C GLN A 517 -17.69 27.03 -21.58
N CYS A 518 -18.52 25.99 -21.64
CA CYS A 518 -19.57 25.86 -22.66
C CYS A 518 -20.75 26.84 -22.49
N THR A 519 -20.87 27.50 -21.33
CA THR A 519 -21.99 28.43 -21.03
C THR A 519 -21.63 29.91 -21.16
N VAL A 520 -20.41 30.23 -21.58
CA VAL A 520 -19.97 31.63 -21.75
C VAL A 520 -20.51 32.19 -23.05
N ASP A 521 -21.20 33.34 -22.98
CA ASP A 521 -21.62 34.08 -24.16
C ASP A 521 -20.50 35.00 -24.65
N ILE A 522 -20.15 34.91 -25.93
CA ILE A 522 -19.09 35.71 -26.55
C ILE A 522 -19.71 36.52 -27.69
N TYR A 523 -19.50 37.82 -27.67
CA TYR A 523 -19.98 38.76 -28.67
C TYR A 523 -18.80 39.39 -29.40
N LEU A 524 -18.78 39.27 -30.73
CA LEU A 524 -17.80 39.91 -31.60
C LEU A 524 -18.41 41.22 -32.12
N ILE A 525 -17.75 42.33 -31.80
CA ILE A 525 -18.21 43.69 -32.10
C ILE A 525 -17.39 44.23 -33.26
N ASP A 526 -18.02 44.40 -34.42
CA ASP A 526 -17.38 44.95 -35.60
C ASP A 526 -17.59 46.46 -35.66
N TRP A 527 -16.49 47.21 -35.65
CA TRP A 527 -16.48 48.67 -35.67
C TRP A 527 -16.50 49.27 -37.08
N GLU A 528 -16.39 48.44 -38.11
CA GLU A 528 -16.37 48.90 -39.50
C GLU A 528 -17.74 49.44 -39.94
N ARG A 529 -17.73 50.52 -40.71
CA ARG A 529 -18.95 51.16 -41.19
C ARG A 529 -19.18 50.80 -42.67
N PRO A 530 -20.42 50.56 -43.10
CA PRO A 530 -20.71 50.33 -44.50
C PRO A 530 -20.28 51.56 -45.31
N SER A 531 -19.54 51.34 -46.40
CA SER A 531 -19.15 52.42 -47.30
C SER A 531 -20.41 53.08 -47.86
N GLN A 532 -20.56 54.39 -47.62
CA GLN A 532 -21.57 55.17 -48.33
C GLN A 532 -21.23 55.09 -49.82
N PRO A 533 -22.18 54.74 -50.70
CA PRO A 533 -21.96 54.91 -52.13
C PRO A 533 -21.65 56.39 -52.35
N SER A 534 -20.44 56.65 -52.83
CA SER A 534 -19.93 57.99 -53.08
C SER A 534 -20.86 58.73 -54.04
N ALA A 535 -21.72 59.60 -53.49
CA ALA A 535 -22.24 60.71 -54.26
C ALA A 535 -21.03 61.54 -54.73
N ALA A 536 -21.09 61.92 -56.00
CA ALA A 536 -20.03 62.50 -56.81
C ALA A 536 -19.03 63.38 -56.04
N ALA A 537 -17.75 63.18 -56.36
CA ALA A 537 -16.65 64.03 -55.96
C ALA A 537 -16.99 65.52 -56.19
N GLN A 538 -17.11 66.27 -55.09
CA GLN A 538 -16.84 67.70 -55.08
C GLN A 538 -15.81 67.97 -53.99
N SER A 539 -14.64 68.36 -54.46
CA SER A 539 -13.52 68.90 -53.71
C SER A 539 -13.94 70.18 -52.99
N THR A 540 -14.09 70.12 -51.68
CA THR A 540 -13.91 71.28 -50.81
C THR A 540 -13.15 70.87 -49.56
N THR A 541 -11.91 71.34 -49.50
CA THR A 541 -11.08 71.52 -48.31
C THR A 541 -11.90 72.08 -47.14
N SER A 542 -11.94 71.38 -46.02
CA SER A 542 -12.26 71.98 -44.73
C SER A 542 -11.30 71.49 -43.65
N TYR A 543 -10.73 72.47 -42.97
CA TYR A 543 -9.79 72.33 -41.87
C TYR A 543 -10.45 71.63 -40.68
N PHE A 544 -9.67 70.77 -40.04
CA PHE A 544 -9.99 70.11 -38.78
C PHE A 544 -10.09 71.18 -37.67
N TYR A 545 -11.30 71.49 -37.22
CA TYR A 545 -11.53 72.13 -35.93
C TYR A 545 -11.95 71.04 -34.92
N PRO A 546 -11.34 70.99 -33.73
CA PRO A 546 -11.79 70.11 -32.67
C PRO A 546 -13.14 70.63 -32.12
N PRO A 547 -14.11 69.76 -31.80
CA PRO A 547 -15.29 70.21 -31.07
C PRO A 547 -14.88 70.56 -29.64
N LYS A 548 -15.19 71.80 -29.24
CA LYS A 548 -15.09 72.28 -27.87
C LYS A 548 -16.05 71.50 -26.95
N GLU A 549 -15.55 71.17 -25.77
CA GLU A 549 -16.36 70.82 -24.59
C GLU A 549 -17.47 71.85 -24.37
N HIS A 550 -18.70 71.37 -24.27
CA HIS A 550 -19.70 71.90 -23.35
C HIS A 550 -20.61 70.74 -22.98
N LEU A 551 -20.35 70.10 -21.84
CA LEU A 551 -21.31 69.22 -21.20
C LEU A 551 -21.69 69.83 -19.85
N GLU A 552 -22.90 70.38 -19.79
CA GLU A 552 -23.51 70.82 -18.54
C GLU A 552 -23.60 69.64 -17.56
N LYS A 553 -23.14 69.88 -16.33
CA LYS A 553 -23.41 69.05 -15.16
C LYS A 553 -24.91 69.12 -14.84
N GLY A 554 -25.65 68.06 -15.13
CA GLY A 554 -27.02 67.95 -14.65
C GLY A 554 -27.82 66.83 -15.32
N ASP A 555 -27.50 65.58 -14.98
CA ASP A 555 -28.49 64.48 -14.85
C ASP A 555 -27.78 63.16 -14.51
N LEU A 556 -27.11 63.15 -13.37
CA LEU A 556 -26.74 61.94 -12.65
C LEU A 556 -27.87 61.67 -11.66
N LEU A 557 -28.88 60.85 -12.00
CA LEU A 557 -29.73 60.06 -11.08
C LEU A 557 -31.01 59.40 -11.67
N SER A 558 -31.19 59.29 -12.99
CA SER A 558 -32.33 58.54 -13.55
C SER A 558 -31.86 57.28 -14.29
N GLY A 559 -31.96 56.13 -13.64
CA GLY A 559 -31.67 54.80 -14.21
C GLY A 559 -32.69 54.36 -15.26
N ARG A 560 -32.80 55.08 -16.38
CA ARG A 560 -33.67 54.73 -17.51
C ARG A 560 -32.84 54.53 -18.77
N LEU A 561 -32.75 53.28 -19.22
CA LEU A 561 -32.30 52.92 -20.57
C LEU A 561 -33.36 53.42 -21.58
N PRO A 562 -32.99 53.95 -22.75
CA PRO A 562 -33.95 54.40 -23.74
C PRO A 562 -34.62 53.19 -24.41
N ASP A 563 -35.96 53.21 -24.45
CA ASP A 563 -36.77 52.28 -25.24
C ASP A 563 -36.54 52.55 -26.73
N VAL A 564 -36.07 51.54 -27.46
CA VAL A 564 -35.98 51.57 -28.94
C VAL A 564 -37.32 51.03 -29.46
N GLU A 565 -38.16 51.93 -29.96
CA GLU A 565 -39.44 51.60 -30.59
C GLU A 565 -39.19 51.07 -32.02
N ILE A 566 -39.60 49.83 -32.28
CA ILE A 566 -39.46 49.17 -33.59
C ILE A 566 -40.62 49.63 -34.48
N GLN A 567 -40.36 50.53 -35.44
CA GLN A 567 -41.34 50.88 -36.47
C GLN A 567 -41.50 49.76 -37.50
N LYS A 568 -42.76 49.44 -37.80
CA LYS A 568 -43.21 48.43 -38.77
C LYS A 568 -42.99 48.92 -40.21
N PRO A 569 -42.43 48.12 -41.14
CA PRO A 569 -42.18 48.57 -42.50
C PRO A 569 -43.48 48.60 -43.32
N THR A 570 -43.62 49.66 -44.13
CA THR A 570 -44.71 49.85 -45.10
C THR A 570 -44.27 49.29 -46.44
N ASN A 571 -45.09 48.43 -47.05
CA ASN A 571 -44.79 47.72 -48.30
C ASN A 571 -44.68 48.68 -49.50
N THR A 572 -43.52 48.70 -50.16
CA THR A 572 -43.41 48.98 -51.60
C THR A 572 -42.36 48.02 -52.20
N PRO A 573 -42.61 47.41 -53.36
CA PRO A 573 -41.68 46.44 -53.94
C PRO A 573 -40.63 47.18 -54.77
N VAL A 574 -39.35 47.00 -54.45
CA VAL A 574 -38.24 47.36 -55.33
C VAL A 574 -37.45 46.10 -55.66
N SER A 575 -37.23 45.95 -56.96
CA SER A 575 -36.65 44.84 -57.70
C SER A 575 -35.24 44.44 -57.29
N ASN A 576 -34.98 43.14 -57.48
CA ASN A 576 -33.69 42.44 -57.38
C ASN A 576 -32.50 43.22 -57.97
N GLY A 577 -31.50 43.43 -57.12
CA GLY A 577 -30.15 43.84 -57.47
C GLY A 577 -29.29 43.80 -56.22
N VAL A 578 -28.48 42.75 -56.06
CA VAL A 578 -27.48 42.63 -54.98
C VAL A 578 -26.34 43.60 -55.29
N SER A 579 -26.54 44.88 -54.95
CA SER A 579 -25.48 45.88 -54.87
C SER A 579 -25.05 45.97 -53.41
N GLY A 580 -23.96 45.26 -53.10
CA GLY A 580 -23.41 45.11 -51.76
C GLY A 580 -22.88 46.43 -51.18
N THR A 581 -23.66 47.01 -50.27
CA THR A 581 -23.25 48.07 -49.32
C THR A 581 -23.05 47.50 -47.91
N GLY A 582 -22.91 46.18 -47.78
CA GLY A 582 -22.68 45.49 -46.51
C GLY A 582 -21.19 45.46 -46.15
N VAL A 583 -20.90 45.61 -44.86
CA VAL A 583 -19.57 45.36 -44.30
C VAL A 583 -19.21 43.88 -44.51
N PRO A 584 -18.02 43.54 -45.02
CA PRO A 584 -17.67 42.16 -45.31
C PRO A 584 -17.39 41.38 -44.01
N ILE A 585 -17.94 40.15 -43.93
CA ILE A 585 -17.96 39.34 -42.69
C ILE A 585 -16.64 38.60 -42.38
N TRP A 586 -15.67 38.59 -43.31
CA TRP A 586 -14.45 37.78 -43.20
C TRP A 586 -13.65 38.07 -41.93
N ARG A 587 -13.63 39.33 -41.46
CA ARG A 587 -12.92 39.77 -40.24
C ARG A 587 -13.48 39.05 -39.01
N THR A 588 -14.80 38.99 -38.88
CA THR A 588 -15.47 38.29 -37.78
C THR A 588 -15.22 36.79 -37.80
N VAL A 589 -15.23 36.18 -39.00
CA VAL A 589 -14.93 34.75 -39.16
C VAL A 589 -13.47 34.46 -38.80
N LEU A 590 -12.53 35.33 -39.20
CA LEU A 590 -11.12 35.20 -38.86
C LEU A 590 -10.90 35.24 -37.35
N VAL A 591 -11.44 36.26 -36.67
CA VAL A 591 -11.32 36.38 -35.20
C VAL A 591 -11.97 35.17 -34.49
N ALA A 592 -13.12 34.71 -34.98
CA ALA A 592 -13.78 33.53 -34.42
C ALA A 592 -12.94 32.25 -34.59
N ASN A 593 -12.29 32.07 -35.75
CA ASN A 593 -11.40 30.92 -36.00
C ASN A 593 -10.19 30.96 -35.06
N GLU A 594 -9.50 32.10 -34.98
CA GLU A 594 -8.34 32.27 -34.11
C GLU A 594 -8.69 32.09 -32.63
N TRP A 595 -9.86 32.59 -32.19
CA TRP A 595 -10.36 32.34 -30.84
C TRP A 595 -10.55 30.84 -30.57
N ASN A 596 -11.10 30.10 -31.52
CA ASN A 596 -11.30 28.65 -31.40
C ASN A 596 -9.97 27.89 -31.30
N GLU A 597 -8.94 28.31 -32.04
CA GLU A 597 -7.60 27.72 -31.95
C GLU A 597 -6.96 27.93 -30.57
N ILE A 598 -7.12 29.12 -29.99
CA ILE A 598 -6.56 29.47 -28.67
C ILE A 598 -7.21 28.68 -27.52
N GLN A 599 -8.47 28.25 -27.65
CA GLN A 599 -9.16 27.47 -26.61
C GLN A 599 -8.45 26.14 -26.31
N ALA A 600 -7.75 25.56 -27.28
CA ALA A 600 -7.01 24.31 -27.12
C ALA A 600 -5.54 24.51 -26.70
N CYS A 601 -5.05 25.76 -26.67
CA CYS A 601 -3.66 26.06 -26.32
C CYS A 601 -3.37 25.72 -24.85
N ARG A 602 -2.37 24.85 -24.65
CA ARG A 602 -1.86 24.47 -23.32
C ARG A 602 -0.43 24.93 -23.19
N LYS A 603 -0.02 25.37 -22.00
CA LYS A 603 1.38 25.71 -21.72
C LYS A 603 2.29 24.47 -21.73
N THR A 604 1.76 23.31 -21.36
CA THR A 604 2.47 22.02 -21.30
C THR A 604 2.11 21.11 -22.48
N TYR A 605 3.02 20.20 -22.83
CA TYR A 605 2.84 19.22 -23.92
C TYR A 605 2.74 17.80 -23.36
N PRO A 606 1.53 17.28 -23.08
CA PRO A 606 1.35 16.05 -22.30
C PRO A 606 2.07 14.82 -22.87
N THR A 607 2.13 14.69 -24.20
CA THR A 607 2.81 13.59 -24.88
C THR A 607 4.32 13.63 -24.64
N PHE A 608 4.92 14.82 -24.71
CA PHE A 608 6.33 15.03 -24.39
C PHE A 608 6.60 14.78 -22.90
N THR A 609 5.76 15.31 -22.00
CA THR A 609 5.89 15.10 -20.56
C THR A 609 5.87 13.61 -20.21
N ILE A 610 4.91 12.85 -20.75
CA ILE A 610 4.79 11.40 -20.50
C ILE A 610 6.00 10.65 -21.05
N PHE A 611 6.45 10.97 -22.27
CA PHE A 611 7.63 10.36 -22.87
C PHE A 611 8.88 10.56 -22.00
N VAL A 612 9.16 11.80 -21.59
CA VAL A 612 10.31 12.12 -20.74
C VAL A 612 10.16 11.50 -19.35
N ALA A 613 8.96 11.51 -18.77
CA ALA A 613 8.70 10.87 -17.48
C ALA A 613 8.97 9.36 -17.53
N MET A 614 8.57 8.68 -18.60
CA MET A 614 8.83 7.24 -18.79
C MET A 614 10.33 6.96 -18.97
N LEU A 615 11.06 7.83 -19.67
CA LEU A 615 12.52 7.74 -19.77
C LEU A 615 13.19 7.90 -18.40
N ILE A 616 12.79 8.91 -17.63
CA ILE A 616 13.33 9.17 -16.29
C ILE A 616 12.99 8.03 -15.31
N LEU A 617 11.76 7.54 -15.32
CA LEU A 617 11.33 6.50 -14.38
C LEU A 617 11.91 5.13 -14.74
N GLY A 618 11.76 4.70 -16.00
CA GLY A 618 12.14 3.35 -16.45
C GLY A 618 13.57 3.22 -16.96
N VAL A 619 14.04 4.14 -17.81
CA VAL A 619 15.38 4.02 -18.44
C VAL A 619 16.50 4.43 -17.49
N ILE A 620 16.34 5.55 -16.78
CA ILE A 620 17.29 5.95 -15.72
C ILE A 620 17.12 5.05 -14.48
N GLY A 621 15.94 4.46 -14.30
CA GLY A 621 15.64 3.53 -13.21
C GLY A 621 15.28 4.22 -11.89
N ILE A 622 14.81 5.49 -11.91
CA ILE A 622 14.34 6.19 -10.71
C ILE A 622 13.18 5.44 -10.04
N GLU A 623 12.39 4.67 -10.79
CA GLU A 623 11.34 3.84 -10.20
C GLU A 623 11.84 2.81 -9.19
N ASN A 624 13.11 2.39 -9.29
CA ASN A 624 13.74 1.45 -8.35
C ASN A 624 13.91 2.06 -6.95
N ILE A 625 13.90 3.39 -6.84
CA ILE A 625 13.86 4.10 -5.55
C ILE A 625 12.53 3.80 -4.82
N ALA A 626 11.46 3.40 -5.52
CA ALA A 626 10.20 3.02 -4.90
C ALA A 626 10.25 1.65 -4.17
N SER A 627 11.37 0.93 -4.20
CA SER A 627 11.52 -0.37 -3.52
C SER A 627 11.25 -0.24 -2.00
N ARG A 628 10.76 -1.32 -1.37
CA ARG A 628 10.66 -1.41 0.10
C ARG A 628 12.01 -1.57 0.81
N ASP A 629 13.13 -1.56 0.07
CA ASP A 629 14.46 -1.53 0.67
C ASP A 629 14.82 -0.13 1.15
N PRO A 630 15.54 0.04 2.26
CA PRO A 630 16.02 1.35 2.71
C PRO A 630 17.13 1.88 1.80
N PHE A 631 17.81 1.02 1.02
CA PHE A 631 18.90 1.44 0.14
C PHE A 631 18.37 2.03 -1.17
N VAL A 632 19.06 3.07 -1.65
CA VAL A 632 18.80 3.67 -2.95
C VAL A 632 19.69 2.98 -3.99
N SER A 633 19.06 2.38 -5.00
CA SER A 633 19.74 1.87 -6.18
C SER A 633 18.94 2.26 -7.42
N LEU A 634 19.62 2.77 -8.43
CA LEU A 634 19.02 3.10 -9.73
C LEU A 634 19.01 1.89 -10.68
N SER A 635 19.95 0.96 -10.52
CA SER A 635 20.05 -0.25 -11.33
C SER A 635 19.60 -1.48 -10.55
N THR A 636 18.93 -2.42 -11.23
CA THR A 636 18.65 -3.76 -10.71
C THR A 636 19.75 -4.71 -11.15
N ASN A 637 20.21 -5.58 -10.23
CA ASN A 637 21.15 -6.65 -10.56
C ASN A 637 20.39 -7.98 -10.48
N PRO A 638 20.36 -8.80 -11.55
CA PRO A 638 19.62 -10.05 -11.56
C PRO A 638 20.20 -11.10 -10.60
N LEU A 639 21.45 -10.95 -10.16
CA LEU A 639 22.11 -11.84 -9.21
C LEU A 639 21.86 -11.46 -7.75
N ARG A 640 21.12 -10.38 -7.49
CA ARG A 640 20.77 -9.92 -6.15
C ARG A 640 19.26 -9.89 -5.98
N TYR A 641 18.82 -10.08 -4.74
CA TYR A 641 17.42 -9.90 -4.40
C TYR A 641 17.01 -8.44 -4.58
N ASN A 642 15.90 -8.22 -5.29
CA ASN A 642 15.29 -6.90 -5.45
C ASN A 642 13.97 -6.90 -4.69
N SER A 643 13.86 -6.08 -3.63
CA SER A 643 12.63 -5.97 -2.87
C SER A 643 11.49 -5.42 -3.74
N PRO A 644 10.24 -5.91 -3.54
CA PRO A 644 9.07 -5.38 -4.25
C PRO A 644 8.88 -3.88 -4.00
N SER A 645 8.28 -3.20 -4.98
CA SER A 645 7.96 -1.77 -4.90
C SER A 645 6.87 -1.48 -3.87
N ASN A 646 6.99 -0.34 -3.19
CA ASN A 646 5.92 0.20 -2.35
C ASN A 646 5.05 1.19 -3.14
N PRO A 647 3.71 1.05 -3.11
CA PRO A 647 2.81 1.95 -3.85
C PRO A 647 2.85 3.40 -3.37
N VAL A 648 3.06 3.65 -2.07
CA VAL A 648 3.16 5.00 -1.49
C VAL A 648 4.41 5.72 -2.00
N PHE A 649 5.55 5.02 -2.03
CA PHE A 649 6.80 5.58 -2.59
C PHE A 649 6.69 5.81 -4.09
N ARG A 650 6.06 4.88 -4.81
CA ARG A 650 5.81 5.02 -6.25
C ARG A 650 4.95 6.25 -6.54
N LEU A 651 3.89 6.46 -5.75
CA LEU A 651 3.05 7.66 -5.85
C LEU A 651 3.86 8.94 -5.63
N ALA A 652 4.65 9.01 -4.56
CA ALA A 652 5.48 10.18 -4.28
C ALA A 652 6.46 10.49 -5.42
N LEU A 653 7.17 9.47 -5.93
CA LEU A 653 8.11 9.63 -7.04
C LEU A 653 7.44 10.09 -8.32
N ILE A 654 6.28 9.51 -8.67
CA ILE A 654 5.52 9.93 -9.85
C ILE A 654 5.13 11.41 -9.69
N ILE A 655 4.56 11.82 -8.56
CA ILE A 655 4.15 13.22 -8.35
C ILE A 655 5.35 14.17 -8.44
N VAL A 656 6.50 13.80 -7.85
CA VAL A 656 7.72 14.63 -7.91
C VAL A 656 8.23 14.76 -9.34
N VAL A 657 8.31 13.65 -10.10
CA VAL A 657 8.81 13.68 -11.48
C VAL A 657 7.88 14.48 -12.40
N PHE A 658 6.57 14.22 -12.34
CA PHE A 658 5.60 14.98 -13.15
C PHE A 658 5.53 16.45 -12.73
N GLY A 659 5.61 16.75 -11.43
CA GLY A 659 5.64 18.11 -10.92
C GLY A 659 6.88 18.87 -11.37
N PHE A 660 8.05 18.22 -11.33
CA PHE A 660 9.31 18.76 -11.83
C PHE A 660 9.21 19.04 -13.34
N LEU A 661 8.84 18.04 -14.15
CA LEU A 661 8.72 18.22 -15.60
C LEU A 661 7.72 19.31 -15.97
N GLY A 662 6.55 19.34 -15.32
CA GLY A 662 5.55 20.37 -15.53
C GLY A 662 6.05 21.77 -15.18
N PHE A 663 6.79 21.91 -14.06
CA PHE A 663 7.40 23.18 -13.68
C PHE A 663 8.41 23.65 -14.73
N PHE A 664 9.30 22.77 -15.20
CA PHE A 664 10.30 23.12 -16.22
C PHE A 664 9.67 23.45 -17.57
N GLU A 665 8.63 22.73 -17.99
CA GLU A 665 7.88 23.05 -19.21
C GLU A 665 7.21 24.43 -19.13
N ILE A 666 6.55 24.73 -18.00
CA ILE A 666 5.91 26.04 -17.80
C ILE A 666 6.98 27.15 -17.73
N ALA A 667 8.08 26.94 -17.01
CA ALA A 667 9.16 27.91 -16.90
C ALA A 667 9.81 28.19 -18.26
N PHE A 668 10.06 27.16 -19.07
CA PHE A 668 10.56 27.30 -20.43
C PHE A 668 9.56 28.06 -21.32
N ARG A 669 8.27 27.70 -21.26
CA ARG A 669 7.20 28.36 -22.02
C ARG A 669 7.14 29.85 -21.69
N VAL A 670 7.14 30.21 -20.40
CA VAL A 670 6.97 31.61 -19.97
C VAL A 670 8.26 32.43 -20.13
N LEU A 671 9.41 31.91 -19.70
CA LEU A 671 10.65 32.69 -19.67
C LEU A 671 11.37 32.74 -21.02
N VAL A 672 11.22 31.70 -21.85
CA VAL A 672 11.92 31.59 -23.13
C VAL A 672 10.95 31.72 -24.30
N TRP A 673 9.92 30.87 -24.37
CA TRP A 673 9.05 30.83 -25.55
C TRP A 673 8.23 32.10 -25.75
N GLU A 674 7.45 32.48 -24.74
CA GLU A 674 6.59 33.68 -24.74
C GLU A 674 7.40 34.98 -24.83
N ARG A 675 8.65 34.98 -24.33
CA ARG A 675 9.51 36.18 -24.32
C ARG A 675 10.24 36.42 -25.63
N PHE A 676 10.69 35.36 -26.31
CA PHE A 676 11.56 35.49 -27.50
C PHE A 676 10.90 35.09 -28.82
N PHE A 677 9.83 34.29 -28.80
CA PHE A 677 9.23 33.74 -30.01
C PHE A 677 7.79 34.20 -30.22
N THR A 678 6.82 33.63 -29.51
CA THR A 678 5.40 33.93 -29.71
C THR A 678 4.62 33.95 -28.41
N ASP A 679 3.77 34.97 -28.27
CA ASP A 679 2.77 35.09 -27.22
C ASP A 679 1.39 35.06 -27.89
N ASP A 680 0.79 33.86 -27.95
CA ASP A 680 -0.45 33.62 -28.70
C ASP A 680 -1.63 34.49 -28.19
N LEU A 681 -1.66 34.78 -26.88
CA LEU A 681 -2.70 35.61 -26.26
C LEU A 681 -2.54 37.08 -26.62
N ARG A 682 -1.30 37.60 -26.60
CA ARG A 682 -1.04 38.98 -27.05
C ARG A 682 -1.24 39.14 -28.55
N ASN A 683 -0.77 38.19 -29.35
CA ASN A 683 -0.96 38.18 -30.80
C ASN A 683 -2.45 38.21 -31.19
N PHE A 684 -3.29 37.50 -30.44
CA PHE A 684 -4.74 37.56 -30.64
C PHE A 684 -5.33 38.94 -30.33
N ALA A 685 -4.92 39.56 -29.22
CA ALA A 685 -5.36 40.91 -28.87
C ALA A 685 -4.88 41.94 -29.91
N ASP A 686 -3.67 41.77 -30.45
CA ASP A 686 -3.17 42.59 -31.56
C ASP A 686 -3.96 42.37 -32.85
N LEU A 687 -4.27 41.12 -33.21
CA LEU A 687 -5.10 40.79 -34.35
C LEU A 687 -6.46 41.49 -34.28
N CYS A 688 -7.11 41.46 -33.12
CA CYS A 688 -8.38 42.15 -32.87
C CYS A 688 -8.30 43.64 -33.23
N SER A 689 -7.20 44.32 -32.86
CA SER A 689 -6.99 45.74 -33.19
C SER A 689 -6.76 46.00 -34.68
N VAL A 690 -6.09 45.08 -35.39
CA VAL A 690 -5.80 45.22 -36.83
C VAL A 690 -7.07 45.01 -37.66
N VAL A 691 -7.90 44.04 -37.29
CA VAL A 691 -9.14 43.72 -38.02
C VAL A 691 -10.33 44.58 -37.58
N ASN A 692 -10.13 45.52 -36.66
CA ASN A 692 -11.16 46.45 -36.18
C ASN A 692 -12.36 45.74 -35.50
N ILE A 693 -12.09 44.68 -34.72
CA ILE A 693 -13.11 43.90 -34.01
C ILE A 693 -12.76 43.80 -32.53
N SER A 694 -13.70 44.17 -31.66
CA SER A 694 -13.58 43.93 -30.23
C SER A 694 -14.26 42.63 -29.82
N VAL A 695 -13.72 41.96 -28.80
CA VAL A 695 -14.31 40.75 -28.21
C VAL A 695 -14.92 41.09 -26.86
N PHE A 696 -16.21 40.88 -26.71
CA PHE A 696 -16.94 41.07 -25.46
C PHE A 696 -17.36 39.71 -24.90
N VAL A 697 -16.72 39.28 -23.81
CA VAL A 697 -16.95 37.98 -23.17
C VAL A 697 -17.80 38.18 -21.93
N LEU A 698 -19.03 37.68 -21.96
CA LEU A 698 -19.92 37.70 -20.82
C LEU A 698 -19.76 36.41 -20.01
N ALA A 699 -18.88 36.46 -19.00
CA ALA A 699 -18.60 35.31 -18.14
C ALA A 699 -19.69 35.05 -17.09
N GLN A 700 -20.35 36.11 -16.61
CA GLN A 700 -21.53 36.08 -15.73
C GLN A 700 -22.44 37.26 -16.04
N ARG A 701 -23.68 37.28 -15.51
CA ARG A 701 -24.66 38.35 -15.76
C ARG A 701 -24.15 39.77 -15.50
N ASN A 702 -23.36 39.97 -14.45
CA ASN A 702 -22.84 41.28 -14.06
C ASN A 702 -21.31 41.38 -14.18
N PHE A 703 -20.65 40.44 -14.87
CA PHE A 703 -19.20 40.39 -14.95
C PHE A 703 -18.72 39.79 -16.27
N GLY A 704 -17.70 40.40 -16.87
CA GLY A 704 -17.15 39.93 -18.13
C GLY A 704 -15.72 40.40 -18.36
N TYR A 705 -15.19 39.99 -19.50
CA TYR A 705 -13.88 40.40 -20.01
C TYR A 705 -14.09 41.11 -21.35
N TYR A 706 -13.27 42.12 -21.63
CA TYR A 706 -13.33 42.86 -22.87
C TYR A 706 -11.94 42.96 -23.48
N ILE A 707 -11.84 42.61 -24.75
CA ILE A 707 -10.65 42.83 -25.57
C ILE A 707 -10.99 43.97 -26.53
N HIS A 708 -10.30 45.08 -26.36
CA HIS A 708 -10.44 46.25 -27.21
C HIS A 708 -9.69 46.01 -28.52
N GLY A 709 -10.42 46.00 -29.63
CA GLY A 709 -9.87 45.88 -30.97
C GLY A 709 -10.37 46.96 -31.91
N HIS A 710 -10.77 48.12 -31.41
CA HIS A 710 -11.08 49.24 -32.28
C HIS A 710 -9.76 49.76 -32.89
N SER A 711 -9.66 49.67 -34.21
CA SER A 711 -8.45 50.12 -34.91
C SER A 711 -8.26 51.62 -34.67
N PRO A 712 -7.05 52.08 -34.31
CA PRO A 712 -6.78 53.51 -34.17
C PRO A 712 -7.02 54.32 -35.44
N ALA A 713 -6.92 53.67 -36.61
CA ALA A 713 -7.25 54.27 -37.91
C ALA A 713 -8.76 54.27 -38.21
N GLY A 714 -9.57 53.61 -37.39
CA GLY A 714 -11.03 53.50 -37.51
C GLY A 714 -11.52 52.63 -38.67
N ARG A 715 -10.61 52.03 -39.46
CA ARG A 715 -10.93 51.11 -40.56
C ARG A 715 -9.87 50.02 -40.68
N ALA A 716 -10.29 48.80 -41.03
CA ALA A 716 -9.41 47.68 -41.36
C ALA A 716 -9.36 47.41 -42.88
N ASP A 717 -10.47 47.58 -43.58
CA ASP A 717 -10.61 47.30 -45.02
C ASP A 717 -10.15 48.50 -45.86
N VAL A 718 -8.83 48.65 -46.03
CA VAL A 718 -8.19 49.74 -46.79
C VAL A 718 -7.31 49.23 -47.91
N ASN A 719 -7.37 49.89 -49.08
CA ASN A 719 -6.46 49.63 -50.19
C ASN A 719 -5.01 50.00 -49.82
N LEU A 720 -4.02 49.51 -50.58
CA LEU A 720 -2.60 49.76 -50.36
C LEU A 720 -2.25 51.26 -50.12
N PRO A 721 -2.79 52.25 -50.86
CA PRO A 721 -2.55 53.66 -50.57
C PRO A 721 -3.09 54.12 -49.21
N GLY A 722 -4.22 53.56 -48.77
CA GLY A 722 -4.80 53.81 -47.46
C GLY A 722 -3.91 53.27 -46.33
N ILE A 723 -3.35 52.07 -46.50
CA ILE A 723 -2.38 51.51 -45.56
C ILE A 723 -1.15 52.40 -45.45
N VAL A 724 -0.60 52.88 -46.56
CA VAL A 724 0.53 53.83 -46.55
C VAL A 724 0.18 55.11 -45.81
N SER A 725 -1.02 55.66 -46.00
CA SER A 725 -1.46 56.83 -45.23
C SER A 725 -1.55 56.56 -43.73
N ILE A 726 -2.08 55.40 -43.31
CA ILE A 726 -2.20 55.03 -41.90
C ILE A 726 -0.82 54.85 -41.27
N LEU A 727 0.10 54.18 -41.97
CA LEU A 727 1.48 54.00 -41.49
C LEU A 727 2.20 55.35 -41.34
N SER A 728 1.96 56.29 -42.27
CA SER A 728 2.54 57.64 -42.18
C SER A 728 1.98 58.44 -41.00
N SER A 729 0.70 58.28 -40.67
CA SER A 729 0.10 58.97 -39.52
C SER A 729 0.46 58.32 -38.19
N VAL A 730 0.69 57.00 -38.15
CA VAL A 730 1.29 56.32 -36.99
C VAL A 730 2.72 56.81 -36.75
N GLN A 731 3.53 56.96 -37.80
CA GLN A 731 4.92 57.45 -37.69
C GLN A 731 5.02 58.87 -37.13
N CYS A 732 4.00 59.69 -37.33
CA CYS A 732 3.95 61.07 -36.84
C CYS A 732 3.26 61.22 -35.47
N ASP A 733 2.98 60.11 -34.75
CA ASP A 733 2.16 60.08 -33.52
C ASP A 733 0.81 60.81 -33.67
N ALA A 734 0.27 60.86 -34.89
CA ALA A 734 -0.98 61.56 -35.20
C ALA A 734 -2.23 60.68 -34.95
N ILE A 735 -2.03 59.44 -34.52
CA ILE A 735 -3.06 58.44 -34.24
C ILE A 735 -2.97 58.04 -32.75
N PRO A 736 -4.10 57.92 -32.03
CA PRO A 736 -4.11 57.50 -30.63
C PRO A 736 -3.54 56.08 -30.45
N ARG A 737 -3.08 55.78 -29.24
CA ARG A 737 -2.61 54.43 -28.89
C ARG A 737 -3.76 53.40 -28.95
N ARG A 738 -3.40 52.13 -28.99
CA ARG A 738 -4.32 51.02 -29.29
C ARG A 738 -5.25 50.64 -28.14
N GLY A 739 -5.02 51.13 -26.92
CA GLY A 739 -5.88 50.90 -25.78
C GLY A 739 -7.14 51.76 -25.80
N ILE A 740 -8.03 51.51 -24.83
CA ILE A 740 -9.31 52.22 -24.72
C ILE A 740 -9.15 53.68 -24.29
N SER A 741 -8.09 53.97 -23.53
CA SER A 741 -7.65 55.34 -23.26
C SER A 741 -6.57 55.70 -24.28
N PRO A 742 -6.58 56.95 -24.79
CA PRO A 742 -5.66 57.38 -25.85
C PRO A 742 -4.17 57.33 -25.44
N GLU A 743 -3.88 57.11 -24.14
CA GLU A 743 -2.53 57.03 -23.57
C GLU A 743 -2.08 55.60 -23.22
N SER A 744 -2.97 54.59 -23.28
CA SER A 744 -2.65 53.20 -22.90
C SER A 744 -2.48 52.30 -24.12
N ASP A 745 -1.59 51.30 -23.99
CA ASP A 745 -1.40 50.21 -24.96
C ASP A 745 -2.03 48.89 -24.48
N ASP A 746 -2.79 48.89 -23.38
CA ASP A 746 -3.44 47.68 -22.87
C ASP A 746 -4.69 47.37 -23.70
N HIS A 747 -4.82 46.13 -24.16
CA HIS A 747 -5.97 45.71 -24.98
C HIS A 747 -7.01 44.93 -24.16
N THR A 748 -6.68 44.43 -22.96
CA THR A 748 -7.52 43.52 -22.18
C THR A 748 -8.05 44.18 -20.91
N TYR A 749 -9.36 44.11 -20.68
CA TYR A 749 -10.04 44.78 -19.58
C TYR A 749 -10.99 43.85 -18.83
N LEU A 750 -11.10 44.10 -17.52
CA LEU A 750 -12.10 43.47 -16.63
C LEU A 750 -13.32 44.38 -16.53
N MET A 751 -14.53 43.82 -16.66
CA MET A 751 -15.76 44.62 -16.62
C MET A 751 -16.69 44.18 -15.49
N ALA A 752 -17.13 45.16 -14.70
CA ALA A 752 -18.32 45.04 -13.85
C ALA A 752 -19.51 45.64 -14.60
N LEU A 753 -20.52 44.82 -14.89
CA LEU A 753 -21.62 45.17 -15.79
C LEU A 753 -22.89 45.52 -14.99
N PRO A 754 -23.70 46.49 -15.44
CA PRO A 754 -25.01 46.77 -14.86
C PRO A 754 -25.97 45.58 -15.01
N SER A 755 -26.80 45.33 -14.00
CA SER A 755 -27.74 44.20 -13.99
C SER A 755 -28.80 44.22 -15.10
N GLY A 756 -29.08 45.40 -15.67
CA GLY A 756 -30.02 45.57 -16.79
C GLY A 756 -29.42 45.26 -18.17
N LEU A 757 -28.10 45.20 -18.32
CA LEU A 757 -27.46 44.99 -19.63
C LEU A 757 -27.81 43.62 -20.22
N TYR A 758 -27.76 42.59 -19.38
CA TYR A 758 -28.06 41.22 -19.79
C TYR A 758 -29.51 41.06 -20.25
N SER A 759 -30.47 41.63 -19.52
CA SER A 759 -31.89 41.54 -19.89
C SER A 759 -32.20 42.33 -21.18
N SER A 760 -31.51 43.45 -21.42
CA SER A 760 -31.56 44.15 -22.71
C SER A 760 -31.01 43.28 -23.85
N LEU A 761 -29.88 42.60 -23.65
CA LEU A 761 -29.32 41.68 -24.65
C LEU A 761 -30.23 40.49 -24.94
N GLU A 762 -30.80 39.86 -23.92
CA GLU A 762 -31.75 38.76 -24.11
C GLU A 762 -33.01 39.19 -24.87
N ARG A 763 -33.53 40.40 -24.60
CA ARG A 763 -34.67 40.96 -25.35
C ARG A 763 -34.34 41.17 -26.82
N LEU A 764 -33.12 41.64 -27.12
CA LEU A 764 -32.66 41.81 -28.50
C LEU A 764 -32.47 40.47 -29.21
N LEU A 765 -32.02 39.43 -28.50
CA LEU A 765 -31.75 38.09 -29.06
C LEU A 765 -33.00 37.19 -29.15
N ALA A 766 -34.08 37.51 -28.42
CA ALA A 766 -35.30 36.69 -28.36
C ALA A 766 -35.94 36.40 -29.74
N PRO A 767 -36.02 37.34 -30.70
CA PRO A 767 -36.56 37.08 -32.04
C PRO A 767 -35.76 36.02 -32.81
N ALA A 768 -34.43 35.97 -32.62
CA ALA A 768 -33.57 35.01 -33.29
C ALA A 768 -33.67 33.60 -32.66
N ARG A 769 -33.80 33.49 -31.33
CA ARG A 769 -33.85 32.20 -30.60
C ARG A 769 -35.18 31.44 -30.77
N ASN A 770 -36.30 32.11 -31.05
CA ASN A 770 -37.64 31.50 -31.14
C ASN A 770 -38.05 31.02 -32.54
N THR A 771 -37.12 30.88 -33.49
CA THR A 771 -37.41 30.51 -34.89
C THR A 771 -37.56 29.00 -35.10
N SER A 772 -38.51 28.39 -34.41
CA SER A 772 -38.98 27.02 -34.72
C SER A 772 -39.87 27.05 -35.98
N GLY A 773 -39.29 26.99 -37.18
CA GLY A 773 -40.07 26.51 -38.36
C GLY A 773 -39.94 27.19 -39.73
N ALA A 774 -39.09 28.19 -39.99
CA ALA A 774 -39.00 28.81 -41.33
C ALA A 774 -37.56 29.14 -41.78
N MET A 775 -36.95 28.24 -42.56
CA MET A 775 -35.54 28.32 -43.00
C MET A 775 -35.17 29.60 -43.76
N ASN A 776 -36.04 30.17 -44.60
CA ASN A 776 -35.68 31.35 -45.41
C ASN A 776 -35.88 32.71 -44.72
N MET A 777 -36.71 32.79 -43.67
CA MET A 777 -36.90 34.02 -42.88
C MET A 777 -35.92 34.10 -41.70
N SER A 778 -35.38 32.95 -41.29
CA SER A 778 -34.42 32.84 -40.18
C SER A 778 -33.08 33.54 -40.44
N SER A 779 -32.55 33.49 -41.66
CA SER A 779 -31.27 34.11 -42.01
C SER A 779 -31.35 35.64 -42.02
N PHE A 780 -32.43 36.21 -42.57
CA PHE A 780 -32.65 37.66 -42.61
C PHE A 780 -32.90 38.24 -41.22
N LEU A 781 -33.76 37.59 -40.41
CA LEU A 781 -33.97 37.98 -39.01
C LEU A 781 -32.69 37.85 -38.17
N SER A 782 -31.86 36.83 -38.40
CA SER A 782 -30.59 36.67 -37.67
C SER A 782 -29.57 37.77 -37.97
N HIS A 783 -29.52 38.24 -39.22
CA HIS A 783 -28.62 39.30 -39.64
C HIS A 783 -29.04 40.68 -39.09
N GLU A 784 -30.32 41.04 -39.17
CA GLU A 784 -30.83 42.28 -38.56
C GLU A 784 -30.69 42.26 -37.03
N THR A 785 -30.95 41.11 -36.39
CA THR A 785 -30.76 40.94 -34.94
C THR A 785 -29.28 41.11 -34.56
N GLY A 786 -28.36 40.52 -35.31
CA GLY A 786 -26.92 40.68 -35.10
C GLY A 786 -26.45 42.13 -35.25
N GLN A 787 -26.96 42.85 -36.25
CA GLN A 787 -26.67 44.28 -36.42
C GLN A 787 -27.24 45.14 -35.29
N ALA A 788 -28.44 44.84 -34.80
CA ALA A 788 -29.04 45.54 -33.67
C ALA A 788 -28.23 45.35 -32.39
N VAL A 789 -27.78 44.12 -32.11
CA VAL A 789 -26.90 43.80 -30.98
C VAL A 789 -25.55 44.52 -31.11
N ASN A 790 -24.94 44.51 -32.31
CA ASN A 790 -23.67 45.21 -32.54
C ASN A 790 -23.79 46.72 -32.30
N ARG A 791 -24.85 47.36 -32.82
CA ARG A 791 -25.11 48.80 -32.58
C ARG A 791 -25.35 49.12 -31.11
N PHE A 792 -26.08 48.26 -30.41
CA PHE A 792 -26.33 48.40 -28.97
C PHE A 792 -25.03 48.33 -28.18
N LEU A 793 -24.16 47.34 -28.44
CA LEU A 793 -22.89 47.17 -27.75
C LEU A 793 -21.89 48.31 -28.05
N ILE A 794 -21.81 48.78 -29.30
CA ILE A 794 -21.03 49.97 -29.67
C ILE A 794 -21.51 51.21 -28.91
N GLY A 795 -22.83 51.41 -28.85
CA GLY A 795 -23.45 52.50 -28.10
C GLY A 795 -23.23 52.41 -26.59
N PHE A 796 -23.18 51.20 -26.04
CA PHE A 796 -22.87 50.95 -24.64
C PHE A 796 -21.41 51.28 -24.32
N ILE A 797 -20.46 50.74 -25.08
CA ILE A 797 -19.01 50.93 -24.85
C ILE A 797 -18.62 52.40 -24.98
N SER A 798 -19.13 53.10 -26.00
CA SER A 798 -18.83 54.52 -26.23
C SER A 798 -19.35 55.47 -25.14
N ARG A 799 -20.29 55.03 -24.29
CA ARG A 799 -20.88 55.83 -23.21
C ARG A 799 -20.31 55.50 -21.82
N VAL A 800 -19.51 54.44 -21.71
CA VAL A 800 -18.96 53.99 -20.44
C VAL A 800 -17.60 54.64 -20.21
N SER A 801 -17.43 55.30 -19.06
CA SER A 801 -16.11 55.75 -18.60
C SER A 801 -15.34 54.56 -18.04
N PHE A 802 -14.19 54.25 -18.64
CA PHE A 802 -13.31 53.18 -18.20
C PHE A 802 -12.32 53.71 -17.17
N SER A 803 -12.41 53.24 -15.92
CA SER A 803 -11.36 53.47 -14.92
C SER A 803 -10.31 52.37 -15.03
N ALA A 804 -9.10 52.72 -15.46
CA ALA A 804 -7.94 51.83 -15.33
C ALA A 804 -7.60 51.67 -13.84
N PHE A 805 -7.22 50.46 -13.42
CA PHE A 805 -6.80 50.13 -12.05
C PHE A 805 -5.29 50.01 -11.97
#